data_AF-A0A1I3XI57-F1
#
_entry.id   AF-A0A1I3XI57-F1
#
_cell.length_a   1.000
_cell.length_b   1.000
_cell.length_c   1.000
_cell.angle_alpha   90.00
_cell.angle_beta   90.00
_cell.angle_gamma   90.00
#
_symmetry.space_group_name_H-M   'P 1'
#
loop_
_entity.id
_entity.type
_entity.pdbx_description
1 polymer ?
#
loop_
_entity_poly.entity_id
_entity_poly.type
_entity_poly.pdbx_seq_one_letter_code
_entity_poly.pdbx_strand_id
1 'polypeptide(L)'
;MLTIRDAGTAFVAALTLFAGTVAGPTPAAASPQPRAAAASASTSTSTSKYVPLPPHRILDTREGGAAAPAARSTLDLQVAGVGGVPGGAATAVTLNVTVTQPRQVGFVQVLPTGSGELGASSNLNVYRTDQTVSNLVTVPIGEDGKVTLFNVVGGHLIADVQGYFTGVDNSAEGRYTALTPTRVLDSRDRTGMPPIPPPPGPTNPGDVVNCGNFATWAAANEWFWRYYDSFGDVAKLDGNGDLIPCESLPGAPNHPVRLPPPATPSHDPHPRPAPGETITLPVAGRAGVPAVGASAVAMTVTATDSAGPGFVQVVPTSGPTSLGSTSNVNLTAAGQTVANLVIVPVGSDGSVQLYNSSGTDVIADVVGYFTGPTAGTSTEGLFVPVTPGRLADTRQSPGEALAGGTQLTVDPQGRTGLPASGVSAVFLNVTATDTAAAGYLQVMPTGRATPGSASSVNFTGAGQTTATSTIGTLGDHGQLSVHTPTTAHVILDVSGYFTGAGYTPPPATHPALQSLTVAPQSDGGVAYDRRAWEHWIDADGDCQDTRHEVLAAESLVPVTYDGPGCNVTSGRWADPYSGQTWTVPSDVDIDHMVPLANAHKSGGWAWDAATRRAYANDLAYAGHLIAVEDNLNQSKSSRGPEEWKPPATSYWCTYATDWATIKTTWSLTVTSAEYDALAEMLATC
;
A
#
# COMPACT_ATOMS: atom_id res chain seq x y z
N MET A 1 12.14 26.28 71.32
CA MET A 1 13.33 26.22 70.46
C MET A 1 13.98 24.87 70.64
N LEU A 2 13.55 23.84 69.91
CA LEU A 2 14.39 22.70 69.49
C LEU A 2 13.60 21.78 68.56
N THR A 3 14.37 21.23 67.64
CA THR A 3 14.14 20.37 66.48
C THR A 3 13.96 18.87 66.80
N ILE A 4 13.25 18.19 65.88
CA ILE A 4 13.56 16.86 65.27
C ILE A 4 13.33 15.56 66.08
N ARG A 5 12.59 14.61 65.44
CA ARG A 5 12.88 13.18 65.12
C ARG A 5 11.77 12.15 65.45
N ASP A 6 11.40 11.45 64.37
CA ASP A 6 10.83 10.11 64.16
C ASP A 6 10.43 9.19 65.32
N ALA A 7 9.28 8.52 65.13
CA ALA A 7 9.12 7.06 64.97
C ALA A 7 7.87 6.50 65.70
N GLY A 8 7.15 5.58 65.04
CA GLY A 8 6.41 4.51 65.73
C GLY A 8 4.93 4.32 65.36
N THR A 9 4.68 3.46 64.36
CA THR A 9 3.68 2.36 64.33
C THR A 9 2.51 2.36 65.33
N ALA A 10 1.26 2.28 64.85
CA ALA A 10 0.48 1.03 64.73
C ALA A 10 -1.05 1.26 64.62
N PHE A 11 -1.66 0.56 63.65
CA PHE A 11 -3.01 -0.02 63.61
C PHE A 11 -4.15 0.59 64.45
N VAL A 12 -5.20 1.09 63.75
CA VAL A 12 -6.61 0.73 64.04
C VAL A 12 -7.42 0.80 62.74
N ALA A 13 -8.09 -0.31 62.41
CA ALA A 13 -9.17 -0.34 61.45
C ALA A 13 -10.49 -0.06 62.15
N ALA A 14 -11.33 0.78 61.51
CA ALA A 14 -12.77 0.60 61.31
C ALA A 14 -13.59 1.88 61.52
N LEU A 15 -14.58 1.98 60.63
CA LEU A 15 -15.89 2.61 60.75
C LEU A 15 -16.12 3.92 59.98
N THR A 16 -16.93 3.72 58.95
CA THR A 16 -17.61 4.64 58.04
C THR A 16 -18.46 5.69 58.74
N LEU A 17 -18.39 6.94 58.25
CA LEU A 17 -19.49 7.89 58.28
C LEU A 17 -19.52 8.71 56.97
N PHE A 18 -20.70 8.72 56.34
CA PHE A 18 -21.03 9.50 55.15
C PHE A 18 -21.04 11.00 55.45
N ALA A 19 -20.46 11.80 54.54
CA ALA A 19 -20.78 13.22 54.38
C ALA A 19 -20.87 13.53 52.88
N GLY A 20 -22.08 13.84 52.43
CA GLY A 20 -22.36 14.20 51.05
C GLY A 20 -21.69 15.52 50.66
N THR A 21 -21.17 15.57 49.44
CA THR A 21 -20.73 16.81 48.79
C THR A 21 -21.63 17.11 47.60
N VAL A 22 -22.10 18.35 47.57
CA VAL A 22 -23.03 18.93 46.60
C VAL A 22 -22.28 19.14 45.29
N ALA A 23 -22.77 18.55 44.19
CA ALA A 23 -22.24 18.80 42.86
C ALA A 23 -22.69 20.19 42.38
N GLY A 24 -21.73 21.06 42.07
CA GLY A 24 -21.96 22.31 41.35
C GLY A 24 -22.28 22.07 39.86
N PRO A 25 -22.86 23.06 39.17
CA PRO A 25 -23.31 22.87 37.79
C PRO A 25 -22.11 22.66 36.85
N THR A 26 -22.16 21.56 36.11
CA THR A 26 -21.29 21.29 34.96
C THR A 26 -21.57 22.31 33.85
N PRO A 27 -20.55 22.89 33.18
CA PRO A 27 -20.79 23.72 32.01
C PRO A 27 -21.35 22.85 30.88
N ALA A 28 -22.46 23.31 30.30
CA ALA A 28 -23.07 22.67 29.14
C ALA A 28 -22.06 22.59 27.99
N ALA A 29 -21.87 21.38 27.44
CA ALA A 29 -21.12 21.17 26.22
C ALA A 29 -21.83 21.94 25.08
N ALA A 30 -21.11 22.86 24.45
CA ALA A 30 -21.57 23.51 23.23
C ALA A 30 -21.77 22.45 22.15
N SER A 31 -22.94 22.44 21.53
CA SER A 31 -23.26 21.60 20.38
C SER A 31 -22.25 21.84 19.26
N PRO A 32 -21.71 20.79 18.60
CA PRO A 32 -20.85 20.98 17.45
C PRO A 32 -21.68 21.57 16.30
N GLN A 33 -21.36 22.79 15.88
CA GLN A 33 -21.84 23.30 14.60
C GLN A 33 -21.26 22.44 13.46
N PRO A 34 -22.04 22.11 12.43
CA PRO A 34 -21.52 21.43 11.26
C PRO A 34 -20.45 22.31 10.60
N ARG A 35 -19.26 21.74 10.45
CA ARG A 35 -18.13 22.35 9.74
C ARG A 35 -18.57 22.59 8.28
N ALA A 36 -18.39 23.80 7.77
CA ALA A 36 -18.55 24.06 6.35
C ALA A 36 -17.70 23.07 5.55
N ALA A 37 -18.31 22.41 4.56
CA ALA A 37 -17.65 21.44 3.71
C ALA A 37 -16.41 22.07 3.07
N ALA A 38 -15.23 21.57 3.44
CA ALA A 38 -14.03 21.80 2.66
C ALA A 38 -14.22 21.14 1.30
N ALA A 39 -13.78 21.80 0.24
CA ALA A 39 -13.91 21.29 -1.11
C ALA A 39 -13.20 19.93 -1.22
N SER A 40 -13.98 18.86 -1.44
CA SER A 40 -13.48 17.50 -1.62
C SER A 40 -12.51 17.45 -2.80
N ALA A 41 -11.25 17.11 -2.54
CA ALA A 41 -10.28 16.84 -3.59
C ALA A 41 -10.62 15.51 -4.29
N SER A 42 -10.88 15.58 -5.60
CA SER A 42 -11.11 14.42 -6.45
C SER A 42 -9.87 13.53 -6.53
N THR A 43 -9.98 12.24 -6.20
CA THR A 43 -9.01 11.24 -6.65
C THR A 43 -9.03 11.19 -8.16
N SER A 44 -7.95 11.66 -8.78
CA SER A 44 -7.81 11.65 -10.24
C SER A 44 -7.78 10.21 -10.75
N THR A 45 -8.85 9.75 -11.40
CA THR A 45 -8.93 8.46 -12.12
C THR A 45 -8.17 8.48 -13.45
N SER A 46 -7.42 9.55 -13.74
CA SER A 46 -6.65 9.70 -14.96
C SER A 46 -5.36 8.87 -14.93
N THR A 47 -4.94 8.46 -16.12
CA THR A 47 -3.66 7.81 -16.36
C THR A 47 -2.50 8.75 -16.02
N SER A 48 -1.42 8.16 -15.53
CA SER A 48 -0.26 8.90 -15.03
C SER A 48 1.04 8.17 -15.35
N LYS A 49 2.11 8.94 -15.59
CA LYS A 49 3.47 8.41 -15.76
C LYS A 49 4.25 8.52 -14.46
N TYR A 50 5.16 7.58 -14.23
CA TYR A 50 6.07 7.62 -13.09
C TYR A 50 7.27 8.54 -13.37
N VAL A 51 7.62 9.35 -12.39
CA VAL A 51 8.85 10.16 -12.36
C VAL A 51 9.71 9.66 -11.19
N PRO A 52 10.79 8.92 -11.46
CA PRO A 52 11.66 8.42 -10.40
C PRO A 52 12.49 9.55 -9.79
N LEU A 53 12.70 9.49 -8.49
CA LEU A 53 13.54 10.43 -7.75
C LEU A 53 14.64 9.66 -7.00
N PRO A 54 15.85 10.21 -6.87
CA PRO A 54 16.81 9.72 -5.88
C PRO A 54 16.16 9.74 -4.49
N PRO A 55 16.33 8.69 -3.66
CA PRO A 55 15.66 8.64 -2.36
C PRO A 55 15.97 9.86 -1.50
N HIS A 56 14.93 10.50 -0.95
CA HIS A 56 15.04 11.72 -0.14
C HIS A 56 14.14 11.66 1.09
N ARG A 57 14.70 11.85 2.29
CA ARG A 57 13.93 11.85 3.53
C ARG A 57 13.05 13.10 3.65
N ILE A 58 11.77 12.92 3.91
CA ILE A 58 10.82 14.00 4.15
C ILE A 58 10.16 13.95 5.53
N LEU A 59 10.32 12.83 6.25
CA LEU A 59 9.86 12.66 7.62
C LEU A 59 10.88 11.82 8.41
N ASP A 60 11.24 12.30 9.59
CA ASP A 60 11.90 11.51 10.64
C ASP A 60 11.39 11.98 12.00
N THR A 61 10.51 11.24 12.65
CA THR A 61 10.00 11.67 13.96
C THR A 61 10.99 11.47 15.11
N ARG A 62 12.21 10.98 14.83
CA ARG A 62 13.30 10.89 15.82
C ARG A 62 14.10 12.20 15.89
N GLU A 63 14.08 12.99 14.82
CA GLU A 63 14.82 14.24 14.77
C GLU A 63 14.24 15.27 15.75
N GLY A 64 15.13 16.13 16.27
CA GLY A 64 14.75 17.17 17.24
C GLY A 64 14.37 16.67 18.64
N GLY A 65 14.53 15.37 18.93
CA GLY A 65 14.24 14.80 20.25
C GLY A 65 12.75 14.74 20.59
N ALA A 66 11.88 14.79 19.58
CA ALA A 66 10.43 14.71 19.77
C ALA A 66 10.02 13.32 20.32
N ALA A 67 8.96 13.31 21.13
CA ALA A 67 8.37 12.06 21.58
C ALA A 67 7.76 11.29 20.40
N ALA A 68 7.96 9.98 20.37
CA ALA A 68 7.39 9.14 19.33
C ALA A 68 5.85 9.25 19.32
N PRO A 69 5.21 9.35 18.13
CA PRO A 69 3.76 9.33 17.98
C PRO A 69 3.08 8.26 18.85
N ALA A 70 1.91 8.61 19.38
CA ALA A 70 1.10 7.70 20.16
C ALA A 70 0.52 6.59 19.28
N ALA A 71 0.11 5.49 19.90
CA ALA A 71 -0.67 4.49 19.20
C ALA A 71 -2.06 5.04 18.83
N ARG A 72 -2.58 4.58 17.69
CA ARG A 72 -3.85 5.00 17.08
C ARG A 72 -3.93 6.50 16.79
N SER A 73 -2.80 7.16 16.58
CA SER A 73 -2.76 8.54 16.10
C SER A 73 -2.61 8.61 14.58
N THR A 74 -3.11 9.68 13.99
CA THR A 74 -2.82 10.05 12.60
C THR A 74 -1.75 11.14 12.54
N LEU A 75 -1.00 11.18 11.44
CA LEU A 75 -0.06 12.23 11.08
C LEU A 75 -0.27 12.59 9.61
N ASP A 76 -0.64 13.83 9.32
CA ASP A 76 -0.69 14.33 7.94
C ASP A 76 0.70 14.79 7.51
N LEU A 77 1.21 14.18 6.44
CA LEU A 77 2.52 14.42 5.87
C LEU A 77 2.38 15.19 4.56
N GLN A 78 2.97 16.39 4.50
CA GLN A 78 3.09 17.14 3.26
C GLN A 78 4.02 16.41 2.29
N VAL A 79 3.50 16.08 1.11
CA VAL A 79 4.28 15.42 0.05
C VAL A 79 4.41 16.28 -1.19
N ALA A 80 3.34 16.96 -1.61
CA ALA A 80 3.40 17.87 -2.75
C ALA A 80 4.27 19.09 -2.42
N GLY A 81 5.18 19.44 -3.32
CA GLY A 81 6.15 20.53 -3.14
C GLY A 81 7.36 20.18 -2.27
N VAL A 82 7.47 18.94 -1.79
CA VAL A 82 8.54 18.48 -0.88
C VAL A 82 9.31 17.32 -1.52
N GLY A 83 10.62 17.23 -1.26
CA GLY A 83 11.43 16.07 -1.66
C GLY A 83 11.49 15.80 -3.17
N GLY A 84 11.25 16.81 -4.01
CA GLY A 84 11.24 16.69 -5.48
C GLY A 84 9.85 16.44 -6.09
N VAL A 85 8.81 16.24 -5.29
CA VAL A 85 7.43 16.09 -5.78
C VAL A 85 6.86 17.47 -6.15
N PRO A 86 6.21 17.65 -7.31
CA PRO A 86 5.61 18.93 -7.70
C PRO A 86 4.39 19.27 -6.84
N GLY A 87 4.10 20.57 -6.69
CA GLY A 87 3.03 21.07 -5.79
C GLY A 87 1.59 20.80 -6.25
N GLY A 88 1.33 20.49 -7.53
CA GLY A 88 -0.05 20.35 -8.02
C GLY A 88 -0.29 19.46 -9.24
N ALA A 89 0.75 18.88 -9.85
CA ALA A 89 0.60 17.97 -11.00
C ALA A 89 0.67 16.48 -10.62
N ALA A 90 1.14 16.17 -9.40
CA ALA A 90 1.30 14.80 -8.95
C ALA A 90 -0.05 14.20 -8.54
N THR A 91 -0.38 13.02 -9.08
CA THR A 91 -1.60 12.26 -8.79
C THR A 91 -1.39 11.26 -7.64
N ALA A 92 -0.17 10.75 -7.50
CA ALA A 92 0.22 9.83 -6.44
C ALA A 92 1.70 10.02 -6.09
N VAL A 93 2.09 9.61 -4.88
CA VAL A 93 3.48 9.60 -4.41
C VAL A 93 3.92 8.18 -4.07
N THR A 94 5.18 7.87 -4.36
CA THR A 94 5.82 6.62 -3.93
C THR A 94 6.81 6.93 -2.81
N LEU A 95 6.56 6.35 -1.64
CA LEU A 95 7.33 6.51 -0.42
C LEU A 95 7.89 5.16 0.01
N ASN A 96 9.08 5.12 0.60
CA ASN A 96 9.41 4.07 1.54
C ASN A 96 9.14 4.57 2.95
N VAL A 97 8.17 3.97 3.61
CA VAL A 97 7.80 4.29 4.98
C VAL A 97 8.44 3.26 5.89
N THR A 98 8.94 3.70 7.04
CA THR A 98 9.55 2.85 8.07
C THR A 98 8.95 3.17 9.42
N VAL A 99 8.58 2.15 10.18
CA VAL A 99 8.28 2.25 11.60
C VAL A 99 9.41 1.63 12.40
N THR A 100 9.84 2.32 13.47
CA THR A 100 10.88 1.83 14.38
C THR A 100 10.49 2.09 15.84
N GLN A 101 10.96 1.22 16.73
CA GLN A 101 10.59 1.23 18.16
C GLN A 101 9.06 1.24 18.38
N PRO A 102 8.28 0.37 17.67
CA PRO A 102 6.84 0.27 17.90
C PRO A 102 6.56 -0.23 19.31
N ARG A 103 5.52 0.34 19.94
CA ARG A 103 5.16 0.07 21.34
C ARG A 103 4.22 -1.12 21.51
N GLN A 104 3.60 -1.57 20.42
CA GLN A 104 2.70 -2.72 20.39
C GLN A 104 2.62 -3.34 18.98
N VAL A 105 2.01 -4.52 18.90
CA VAL A 105 1.69 -5.17 17.62
C VAL A 105 0.58 -4.43 16.89
N GLY A 106 0.56 -4.51 15.56
CA GLY A 106 -0.43 -3.83 14.72
C GLY A 106 0.15 -3.42 13.38
N PHE A 107 -0.30 -2.29 12.86
CA PHE A 107 0.13 -1.80 11.56
C PHE A 107 0.31 -0.28 11.47
N VAL A 108 0.98 0.15 10.40
CA VAL A 108 0.92 1.51 9.88
C VAL A 108 0.22 1.47 8.53
N GLN A 109 -0.74 2.37 8.33
CA GLN A 109 -1.43 2.58 7.06
C GLN A 109 -1.07 3.96 6.51
N VAL A 110 -0.88 4.05 5.20
CA VAL A 110 -0.72 5.30 4.47
C VAL A 110 -1.90 5.44 3.52
N LEU A 111 -2.60 6.57 3.60
CA LEU A 111 -3.84 6.81 2.88
C LEU A 111 -3.89 8.25 2.35
N PRO A 112 -4.67 8.53 1.30
CA PRO A 112 -4.89 9.91 0.86
C PRO A 112 -5.61 10.70 1.96
N THR A 113 -5.08 11.87 2.31
CA THR A 113 -5.72 12.77 3.29
C THR A 113 -7.09 13.22 2.78
N GLY A 114 -8.11 13.16 3.65
CA GLY A 114 -9.47 13.60 3.36
C GLY A 114 -10.38 12.54 2.72
N SER A 115 -9.83 11.58 1.96
CA SER A 115 -10.63 10.60 1.20
C SER A 115 -10.35 9.13 1.52
N GLY A 116 -9.32 8.81 2.31
CA GLY A 116 -9.01 7.44 2.71
C GLY A 116 -9.74 6.99 3.98
N GLU A 117 -10.12 5.71 4.02
CA GLU A 117 -10.73 5.09 5.20
C GLU A 117 -9.67 4.49 6.15
N LEU A 118 -9.75 4.83 7.44
CA LEU A 118 -8.84 4.32 8.46
C LEU A 118 -9.10 2.83 8.73
N GLY A 119 -8.04 2.02 8.64
CA GLY A 119 -8.10 0.58 8.88
C GLY A 119 -8.56 -0.25 7.70
N ALA A 120 -8.91 0.37 6.56
CA ALA A 120 -9.27 -0.35 5.33
C ALA A 120 -8.11 -1.17 4.75
N SER A 121 -6.86 -0.74 5.00
CA SER A 121 -5.64 -1.42 4.57
C SER A 121 -4.53 -1.34 5.62
N SER A 122 -3.49 -2.17 5.47
CA SER A 122 -2.30 -2.15 6.33
C SER A 122 -1.03 -2.24 5.50
N ASN A 123 -0.23 -1.17 5.41
CA ASN A 123 0.98 -1.16 4.58
C ASN A 123 2.18 -1.79 5.29
N LEU A 124 2.39 -1.49 6.57
CA LEU A 124 3.47 -2.07 7.36
C LEU A 124 2.86 -2.85 8.51
N ASN A 125 3.27 -4.09 8.72
CA ASN A 125 2.79 -4.92 9.81
C ASN A 125 3.91 -5.24 10.79
N VAL A 126 3.62 -5.02 12.07
CA VAL A 126 4.52 -5.22 13.19
C VAL A 126 3.95 -6.35 14.04
N TYR A 127 4.70 -7.43 14.19
CA TYR A 127 4.28 -8.61 14.97
C TYR A 127 4.95 -8.69 16.34
N ARG A 128 5.86 -7.76 16.68
CA ARG A 128 6.46 -7.63 18.01
C ARG A 128 6.94 -6.20 18.28
N THR A 129 7.09 -5.83 19.56
CA THR A 129 7.67 -4.54 19.94
C THR A 129 9.12 -4.42 19.49
N ASP A 130 9.59 -3.17 19.33
CA ASP A 130 10.95 -2.83 18.88
C ASP A 130 11.35 -3.36 17.50
N GLN A 131 10.39 -3.89 16.73
CA GLN A 131 10.62 -4.26 15.34
C GLN A 131 10.79 -3.02 14.47
N THR A 132 11.87 -2.98 13.68
CA THR A 132 12.01 -1.99 12.60
C THR A 132 11.57 -2.63 11.29
N VAL A 133 10.55 -2.07 10.67
CA VAL A 133 9.94 -2.57 9.43
C VAL A 133 9.81 -1.42 8.45
N SER A 134 10.11 -1.68 7.18
CA SER A 134 9.87 -0.76 6.07
C SER A 134 8.97 -1.42 5.03
N ASN A 135 8.25 -0.60 4.27
CA ASN A 135 7.58 -1.03 3.05
C ASN A 135 7.56 0.12 2.04
N LEU A 136 7.67 -0.21 0.75
CA LEU A 136 7.35 0.71 -0.33
C LEU A 136 5.84 0.93 -0.37
N VAL A 137 5.38 2.16 -0.55
CA VAL A 137 3.96 2.50 -0.63
C VAL A 137 3.76 3.49 -1.76
N THR A 138 2.83 3.18 -2.67
CA THR A 138 2.31 4.13 -3.64
C THR A 138 0.88 4.46 -3.26
N VAL A 139 0.61 5.75 -3.02
CA VAL A 139 -0.68 6.25 -2.51
C VAL A 139 -1.10 7.50 -3.28
N PRO A 140 -2.40 7.67 -3.58
CA PRO A 140 -2.90 8.94 -4.12
C PRO A 140 -2.56 10.11 -3.19
N ILE A 141 -2.30 11.28 -3.77
CA ILE A 141 -2.12 12.51 -2.99
C ILE A 141 -3.51 13.07 -2.66
N GLY A 142 -3.77 13.34 -1.38
CA GLY A 142 -5.04 13.85 -0.88
C GLY A 142 -5.09 15.38 -0.75
N GLU A 143 -6.00 15.86 0.10
CA GLU A 143 -6.20 17.28 0.38
C GLU A 143 -4.90 18.02 0.74
N ASP A 144 -4.77 19.26 0.27
CA ASP A 144 -3.59 20.12 0.43
C ASP A 144 -2.26 19.53 -0.05
N GLY A 145 -2.29 18.47 -0.88
CA GLY A 145 -1.08 17.81 -1.32
C GLY A 145 -0.44 16.89 -0.26
N LYS A 146 -1.26 16.34 0.65
CA LYS A 146 -0.81 15.53 1.79
C LYS A 146 -1.20 14.07 1.67
N VAL A 147 -0.56 13.24 2.49
CA VAL A 147 -0.98 11.86 2.79
C VAL A 147 -1.08 11.71 4.30
N THR A 148 -1.99 10.86 4.78
CA THR A 148 -2.15 10.59 6.21
C THR A 148 -1.51 9.26 6.56
N LEU A 149 -0.68 9.26 7.60
CA LEU A 149 -0.10 8.06 8.21
C LEU A 149 -0.92 7.73 9.46
N PHE A 150 -1.65 6.61 9.43
CA PHE A 150 -2.36 6.10 10.59
C PHE A 150 -1.48 5.07 11.31
N ASN A 151 -1.01 5.44 12.51
CA ASN A 151 -0.06 4.66 13.29
C ASN A 151 -0.77 3.92 14.43
N VAL A 152 -1.15 2.66 14.21
CA VAL A 152 -1.79 1.84 15.25
C VAL A 152 -0.79 1.38 16.32
N VAL A 153 0.50 1.30 15.99
CA VAL A 153 1.54 0.68 16.82
C VAL A 153 2.29 1.64 17.74
N GLY A 154 2.13 2.95 17.52
CA GLY A 154 2.97 3.98 18.14
C GLY A 154 4.41 3.93 17.62
N GLY A 155 5.38 4.47 18.36
CA GLY A 155 6.77 4.46 17.93
C GLY A 155 7.07 5.48 16.83
N HIS A 156 8.31 5.47 16.33
CA HIS A 156 8.79 6.49 15.40
C HIS A 156 8.46 6.11 13.94
N LEU A 157 8.22 7.14 13.12
CA LEU A 157 7.90 7.04 11.71
C LEU A 157 8.97 7.78 10.91
N ILE A 158 9.40 7.16 9.82
CA ILE A 158 10.34 7.73 8.85
C ILE A 158 9.70 7.56 7.47
N ALA A 159 9.82 8.55 6.60
CA ALA A 159 9.37 8.45 5.21
C ALA A 159 10.41 9.06 4.26
N ASP A 160 10.81 8.26 3.29
CA ASP A 160 11.70 8.66 2.20
C ASP A 160 10.92 8.65 0.87
N VAL A 161 10.91 9.75 0.13
CA VAL A 161 10.32 9.84 -1.21
C VAL A 161 11.23 9.09 -2.20
N GLN A 162 10.64 8.26 -3.06
CA GLN A 162 11.35 7.56 -4.15
C GLN A 162 10.88 7.98 -5.56
N GLY A 163 9.73 8.64 -5.65
CA GLY A 163 9.20 9.13 -6.91
C GLY A 163 7.75 9.57 -6.78
N TYR A 164 7.16 10.00 -7.88
CA TYR A 164 5.75 10.39 -7.95
C TYR A 164 5.15 10.03 -9.30
N PHE A 165 3.82 10.01 -9.36
CA PHE A 165 3.08 9.88 -10.60
C PHE A 165 2.47 11.22 -10.99
N THR A 166 2.46 11.54 -12.27
CA THR A 166 1.88 12.79 -12.82
C THR A 166 0.95 12.47 -13.98
N GLY A 167 -0.21 13.15 -14.04
CA GLY A 167 -1.25 12.88 -15.03
C GLY A 167 -0.77 13.11 -16.47
N VAL A 168 -1.06 12.16 -17.37
CA VAL A 168 -0.77 12.21 -18.81
C VAL A 168 -1.73 11.30 -19.58
N ASP A 169 -2.14 11.70 -20.79
CA ASP A 169 -2.98 10.84 -21.63
C ASP A 169 -2.19 9.68 -22.26
N ASN A 170 -0.95 9.97 -22.69
CA ASN A 170 0.01 9.02 -23.26
C ASN A 170 1.44 9.49 -22.92
N SER A 171 2.42 8.59 -22.97
CA SER A 171 3.81 8.96 -22.70
C SER A 171 4.81 8.03 -23.39
N ALA A 172 6.01 8.52 -23.68
CA ALA A 172 7.16 7.68 -23.98
C ALA A 172 7.80 7.16 -22.69
N GLU A 173 8.08 8.07 -21.76
CA GLU A 173 8.77 7.81 -20.49
C GLU A 173 7.80 7.53 -19.33
N GLY A 174 8.31 6.92 -18.26
CA GLY A 174 7.58 6.70 -17.02
C GLY A 174 6.46 5.65 -17.14
N ARG A 175 6.44 4.85 -18.21
CA ARG A 175 5.51 3.72 -18.37
C ARG A 175 6.14 2.47 -17.78
N TYR A 176 5.38 1.71 -17.01
CA TYR A 176 5.82 0.44 -16.46
C TYR A 176 5.79 -0.66 -17.51
N THR A 177 6.88 -1.42 -17.61
CA THR A 177 6.98 -2.65 -18.38
C THR A 177 7.21 -3.81 -17.42
N ALA A 178 6.20 -4.67 -17.31
CA ALA A 178 6.27 -5.89 -16.51
C ALA A 178 7.27 -6.89 -17.12
N LEU A 179 8.02 -7.57 -16.26
CA LEU A 179 8.95 -8.62 -16.64
C LEU A 179 8.67 -9.87 -15.80
N THR A 180 9.06 -11.04 -16.31
CA THR A 180 9.11 -12.25 -15.48
C THR A 180 10.19 -12.05 -14.41
N PRO A 181 9.88 -12.22 -13.11
CA PRO A 181 10.85 -12.08 -12.04
C PRO A 181 12.12 -12.86 -12.33
N THR A 182 13.25 -12.17 -12.45
CA THR A 182 14.54 -12.76 -12.84
C THR A 182 15.64 -12.29 -11.90
N ARG A 183 16.36 -13.25 -11.32
CA ARG A 183 17.48 -13.01 -10.43
C ARG A 183 18.65 -12.36 -11.16
N VAL A 184 19.09 -11.21 -10.65
CA VAL A 184 20.27 -10.49 -11.15
C VAL A 184 21.39 -10.40 -10.13
N LEU A 185 21.09 -10.65 -8.85
CA LEU A 185 22.04 -10.68 -7.75
C LEU A 185 21.64 -11.76 -6.75
N ASP A 186 22.60 -12.57 -6.31
CA ASP A 186 22.51 -13.41 -5.11
C ASP A 186 23.91 -13.54 -4.52
N SER A 187 24.14 -12.89 -3.40
CA SER A 187 25.48 -12.86 -2.78
C SER A 187 25.92 -14.24 -2.26
N ARG A 188 24.98 -15.15 -2.00
CA ARG A 188 25.25 -16.48 -1.41
C ARG A 188 25.97 -17.41 -2.38
N ASP A 189 25.64 -17.30 -3.66
CA ASP A 189 26.29 -18.05 -4.75
C ASP A 189 27.12 -17.15 -5.67
N ARG A 190 27.23 -15.86 -5.32
CA ARG A 190 27.91 -14.79 -6.07
C ARG A 190 27.33 -14.52 -7.46
N THR A 191 26.10 -14.93 -7.75
CA THR A 191 25.39 -14.50 -8.96
C THR A 191 25.36 -12.99 -9.01
N GLY A 192 25.82 -12.40 -10.12
CA GLY A 192 25.83 -10.95 -10.33
C GLY A 192 26.91 -10.17 -9.56
N MET A 193 27.68 -10.82 -8.69
CA MET A 193 28.77 -10.19 -7.94
C MET A 193 30.03 -9.99 -8.79
N PRO A 194 30.86 -8.97 -8.51
CA PRO A 194 32.18 -8.85 -9.14
C PRO A 194 33.03 -10.11 -8.92
N PRO A 195 33.87 -10.50 -9.91
CA PRO A 195 34.84 -11.58 -9.74
C PRO A 195 35.74 -11.29 -8.53
N ILE A 196 36.02 -12.32 -7.73
CA ILE A 196 37.01 -12.21 -6.66
C ILE A 196 38.38 -12.00 -7.34
N PRO A 197 39.12 -10.92 -7.04
CA PRO A 197 40.49 -10.80 -7.52
C PRO A 197 41.28 -12.02 -7.03
N PRO A 198 42.11 -12.66 -7.87
CA PRO A 198 42.95 -13.75 -7.41
C PRO A 198 43.76 -13.27 -6.20
N PRO A 199 43.98 -14.12 -5.17
CA PRO A 199 44.80 -13.74 -4.04
C PRO A 199 46.14 -13.19 -4.55
N PRO A 200 46.69 -12.13 -3.94
CA PRO A 200 47.97 -11.61 -4.36
C PRO A 200 48.97 -12.76 -4.35
N GLY A 201 49.65 -12.96 -5.48
CA GLY A 201 50.71 -13.95 -5.58
C GLY A 201 51.77 -13.71 -4.50
N PRO A 202 52.60 -14.72 -4.18
CA PRO A 202 53.66 -14.55 -3.21
C PRO A 202 54.54 -13.34 -3.58
N THR A 203 55.00 -12.56 -2.61
CA THR A 203 56.04 -11.56 -2.86
C THR A 203 57.35 -12.26 -3.20
N ASN A 204 58.12 -11.73 -4.15
CA ASN A 204 59.43 -12.29 -4.50
C ASN A 204 60.34 -12.34 -3.25
N PRO A 205 60.71 -13.54 -2.76
CA PRO A 205 61.49 -13.67 -1.53
C PRO A 205 62.97 -13.34 -1.74
N GLY A 206 63.45 -13.29 -2.99
CA GLY A 206 64.87 -13.17 -3.32
C GLY A 206 65.67 -14.44 -3.00
N ASP A 207 66.98 -14.33 -3.15
CA ASP A 207 67.97 -15.37 -2.86
C ASP A 207 68.27 -15.41 -1.34
N VAL A 208 67.29 -15.88 -0.56
CA VAL A 208 67.28 -15.82 0.92
C VAL A 208 67.35 -17.18 1.62
N VAL A 209 67.21 -18.27 0.87
CA VAL A 209 67.34 -19.64 1.36
C VAL A 209 68.29 -20.42 0.47
N ASN A 210 68.84 -21.52 0.99
CA ASN A 210 69.59 -22.52 0.27
C ASN A 210 69.22 -23.91 0.78
N CYS A 211 69.75 -24.97 0.18
CA CYS A 211 69.42 -26.35 0.56
C CYS A 211 69.74 -26.69 2.03
N GLY A 212 70.67 -26.00 2.68
CA GLY A 212 70.98 -26.18 4.10
C GLY A 212 69.91 -25.62 5.05
N ASN A 213 68.97 -24.81 4.55
CA ASN A 213 67.87 -24.28 5.36
C ASN A 213 66.71 -25.27 5.55
N PHE A 214 66.72 -26.42 4.85
CA PHE A 214 65.63 -27.39 4.88
C PHE A 214 66.11 -28.72 5.47
N ALA A 215 65.31 -29.30 6.37
CA ALA A 215 65.61 -30.59 6.99
C ALA A 215 65.28 -31.78 6.06
N THR A 216 64.39 -31.59 5.09
CA THR A 216 63.90 -32.64 4.18
C THR A 216 63.73 -32.09 2.76
N TRP A 217 63.82 -32.97 1.76
CA TRP A 217 63.57 -32.58 0.37
C TRP A 217 62.15 -32.05 0.16
N ALA A 218 61.15 -32.64 0.82
CA ALA A 218 59.75 -32.21 0.70
C ALA A 218 59.54 -30.73 1.10
N ALA A 219 60.22 -30.26 2.15
CA ALA A 219 60.15 -28.87 2.59
C ALA A 219 60.84 -27.90 1.60
N ALA A 220 61.98 -28.31 1.04
CA ALA A 220 62.66 -27.54 -0.01
C ALA A 220 61.82 -27.47 -1.30
N ASN A 221 61.21 -28.59 -1.67
CA ASN A 221 60.34 -28.71 -2.84
C ASN A 221 59.05 -27.89 -2.70
N GLU A 222 58.44 -27.86 -1.51
CA GLU A 222 57.29 -27.00 -1.22
C GLU A 222 57.66 -25.51 -1.37
N TRP A 223 58.80 -25.09 -0.83
CA TRP A 223 59.29 -23.71 -0.97
C TRP A 223 59.57 -23.37 -2.44
N PHE A 224 60.28 -24.25 -3.16
CA PHE A 224 60.60 -24.07 -4.57
C PHE A 224 59.33 -23.84 -5.40
N TRP A 225 58.37 -24.76 -5.36
CA TRP A 225 57.13 -24.64 -6.15
C TRP A 225 56.23 -23.49 -5.71
N ARG A 226 56.32 -23.02 -4.47
CA ARG A 226 55.59 -21.83 -4.01
C ARG A 226 56.00 -20.57 -4.78
N TYR A 227 57.26 -20.43 -5.17
CA TYR A 227 57.78 -19.22 -5.82
C TYR A 227 58.15 -19.44 -7.30
N TYR A 228 58.43 -20.67 -7.73
CA TYR A 228 58.94 -20.99 -9.06
C TYR A 228 58.02 -20.52 -10.19
N ASP A 229 56.70 -20.73 -10.06
CA ASP A 229 55.73 -20.32 -11.10
C ASP A 229 55.68 -18.80 -11.30
N SER A 230 56.02 -18.02 -10.26
CA SER A 230 55.99 -16.55 -10.28
C SER A 230 57.35 -15.93 -10.55
N PHE A 231 58.45 -16.55 -10.10
CA PHE A 231 59.78 -15.94 -10.04
C PHE A 231 60.92 -16.85 -10.54
N GLY A 232 60.64 -18.08 -10.96
CA GLY A 232 61.65 -19.09 -11.29
C GLY A 232 62.42 -19.56 -10.05
N ASP A 233 63.59 -20.17 -10.27
CA ASP A 233 64.47 -20.64 -9.18
C ASP A 233 65.23 -19.47 -8.51
N VAL A 234 64.48 -18.66 -7.79
CA VAL A 234 64.96 -17.40 -7.20
C VAL A 234 66.01 -17.60 -6.10
N ALA A 235 66.02 -18.77 -5.47
CA ALA A 235 66.98 -19.15 -4.42
C ALA A 235 68.02 -20.17 -4.88
N LYS A 236 68.08 -20.46 -6.19
CA LYS A 236 69.07 -21.38 -6.79
C LYS A 236 69.09 -22.75 -6.13
N LEU A 237 67.92 -23.27 -5.79
CA LEU A 237 67.76 -24.58 -5.14
C LEU A 237 67.92 -25.73 -6.14
N ASP A 238 67.75 -25.46 -7.44
CA ASP A 238 67.91 -26.39 -8.55
C ASP A 238 69.14 -25.99 -9.40
N GLY A 239 70.31 -26.47 -8.98
CA GLY A 239 71.58 -26.10 -9.61
C GLY A 239 71.81 -26.72 -10.98
N ASN A 240 71.15 -27.83 -11.32
CA ASN A 240 71.33 -28.56 -12.57
C ASN A 240 70.18 -28.30 -13.59
N GLY A 241 69.10 -27.65 -13.16
CA GLY A 241 67.98 -27.22 -13.99
C GLY A 241 67.04 -28.35 -14.38
N ASP A 242 67.04 -29.46 -13.63
CA ASP A 242 66.20 -30.62 -13.93
C ASP A 242 64.82 -30.58 -13.23
N LEU A 243 64.52 -29.51 -12.49
CA LEU A 243 63.32 -29.27 -11.69
C LEU A 243 63.22 -30.13 -10.43
N ILE A 244 64.36 -30.61 -9.91
CA ILE A 244 64.46 -31.30 -8.63
C ILE A 244 65.28 -30.44 -7.66
N PRO A 245 64.63 -29.60 -6.83
CA PRO A 245 65.37 -28.73 -5.91
C PRO A 245 66.05 -29.57 -4.81
N CYS A 246 67.29 -29.21 -4.48
CA CYS A 246 68.02 -29.77 -3.35
C CYS A 246 68.08 -31.30 -3.32
N GLU A 247 68.47 -31.93 -4.43
CA GLU A 247 68.62 -33.39 -4.58
C GLU A 247 69.47 -34.06 -3.49
N SER A 248 70.36 -33.32 -2.83
CA SER A 248 71.18 -33.81 -1.73
C SER A 248 70.40 -34.07 -0.43
N LEU A 249 69.16 -33.60 -0.31
CA LEU A 249 68.36 -33.74 0.91
C LEU A 249 67.70 -35.12 1.00
N PRO A 250 67.52 -35.65 2.23
CA PRO A 250 66.82 -36.92 2.43
C PRO A 250 65.41 -36.90 1.82
N GLY A 251 65.12 -37.91 1.00
CA GLY A 251 63.81 -38.11 0.38
C GLY A 251 63.63 -37.51 -1.02
N ALA A 252 64.71 -37.04 -1.67
CA ALA A 252 64.65 -36.54 -3.05
C ALA A 252 64.29 -37.66 -4.05
N PRO A 253 63.35 -37.42 -5.00
CA PRO A 253 62.99 -38.35 -6.06
C PRO A 253 63.97 -38.28 -7.24
N ASN A 254 63.90 -39.27 -8.14
CA ASN A 254 64.68 -39.29 -9.39
C ASN A 254 63.93 -38.65 -10.58
N HIS A 255 62.88 -37.88 -10.32
CA HIS A 255 62.09 -37.15 -11.31
C HIS A 255 61.39 -35.96 -10.63
N PRO A 256 61.05 -34.89 -11.36
CA PRO A 256 60.35 -33.74 -10.80
C PRO A 256 59.02 -34.14 -10.19
N VAL A 257 58.80 -33.71 -8.95
CA VAL A 257 57.53 -33.93 -8.23
C VAL A 257 57.01 -32.58 -7.80
N ARG A 258 55.97 -32.09 -8.48
CA ARG A 258 55.20 -30.94 -8.01
C ARG A 258 54.21 -31.43 -6.97
N LEU A 259 54.53 -31.22 -5.70
CA LEU A 259 53.59 -31.50 -4.62
C LEU A 259 52.38 -30.57 -4.79
N PRO A 260 51.14 -31.07 -4.61
CA PRO A 260 50.00 -30.18 -4.53
C PRO A 260 50.26 -29.17 -3.40
N PRO A 261 49.95 -27.89 -3.59
CA PRO A 261 50.08 -26.91 -2.51
C PRO A 261 49.34 -27.43 -1.28
N PRO A 262 49.83 -27.18 -0.05
CA PRO A 262 49.08 -27.52 1.15
C PRO A 262 47.68 -26.93 1.00
N ALA A 263 46.66 -27.71 1.35
CA ALA A 263 45.28 -27.25 1.31
C ALA A 263 45.21 -25.94 2.09
N THR A 264 44.95 -24.84 1.39
CA THR A 264 44.66 -23.56 2.04
C THR A 264 43.52 -23.82 3.03
N PRO A 265 43.56 -23.27 4.26
CA PRO A 265 42.40 -23.32 5.14
C PRO A 265 41.19 -22.90 4.31
N SER A 266 40.08 -23.65 4.38
CA SER A 266 38.90 -23.40 3.56
C SER A 266 38.41 -21.99 3.81
N HIS A 267 38.88 -21.04 3.02
CA HIS A 267 38.28 -19.73 2.94
C HIS A 267 36.90 -20.01 2.37
N ASP A 268 35.87 -19.62 3.11
CA ASP A 268 34.51 -19.62 2.58
C ASP A 268 34.58 -19.00 1.17
N PRO A 269 34.23 -19.75 0.10
CA PRO A 269 34.37 -19.25 -1.25
C PRO A 269 33.44 -18.05 -1.50
N HIS A 270 32.41 -17.87 -0.66
CA HIS A 270 31.37 -16.86 -0.81
C HIS A 270 31.09 -16.17 0.53
N PRO A 271 32.07 -15.42 1.07
CA PRO A 271 31.83 -14.68 2.29
C PRO A 271 30.73 -13.67 2.02
N ARG A 272 29.75 -13.67 2.92
CA ARG A 272 28.71 -12.67 2.97
C ARG A 272 29.29 -11.25 2.87
N PRO A 273 28.58 -10.32 2.19
CA PRO A 273 28.96 -8.91 2.16
C PRO A 273 29.20 -8.36 3.57
N ALA A 274 30.32 -7.66 3.76
CA ALA A 274 30.71 -7.08 5.04
C ALA A 274 29.77 -5.91 5.44
N PRO A 275 29.67 -5.57 6.74
CA PRO A 275 28.99 -4.34 7.15
C PRO A 275 29.62 -3.11 6.48
N GLY A 276 28.77 -2.26 5.89
CA GLY A 276 29.18 -1.08 5.15
C GLY A 276 29.60 -1.35 3.69
N GLU A 277 29.64 -2.62 3.26
CA GLU A 277 29.94 -2.97 1.88
C GLU A 277 28.82 -2.48 0.94
N THR A 278 29.23 -2.04 -0.26
CA THR A 278 28.33 -1.60 -1.32
C THR A 278 28.54 -2.43 -2.57
N ILE A 279 27.48 -3.04 -3.08
CA ILE A 279 27.48 -3.81 -4.31
C ILE A 279 26.99 -2.91 -5.43
N THR A 280 27.83 -2.66 -6.44
CA THR A 280 27.39 -2.03 -7.69
C THR A 280 26.80 -3.11 -8.60
N LEU A 281 25.51 -2.99 -8.91
CA LEU A 281 24.74 -3.94 -9.68
C LEU A 281 24.34 -3.33 -11.03
N PRO A 282 24.93 -3.78 -12.14
CA PRO A 282 24.44 -3.43 -13.47
C PRO A 282 23.06 -4.02 -13.69
N VAL A 283 22.11 -3.19 -14.10
CA VAL A 283 20.70 -3.58 -14.36
C VAL A 283 20.31 -3.36 -15.81
N ALA A 284 20.85 -2.35 -16.47
CA ALA A 284 20.63 -2.12 -17.89
C ALA A 284 21.16 -3.29 -18.74
N GLY A 285 20.36 -3.74 -19.70
CA GLY A 285 20.69 -4.87 -20.57
C GLY A 285 20.65 -6.24 -19.90
N ARG A 286 20.11 -6.35 -18.67
CA ARG A 286 19.98 -7.61 -17.92
C ARG A 286 18.52 -7.90 -17.59
N ALA A 287 18.18 -9.18 -17.46
CA ALA A 287 16.87 -9.63 -16.99
C ALA A 287 15.66 -9.02 -17.73
N GLY A 288 15.81 -8.66 -19.01
CA GLY A 288 14.76 -8.02 -19.81
C GLY A 288 14.71 -6.49 -19.74
N VAL A 289 15.52 -5.85 -18.90
CA VAL A 289 15.69 -4.40 -18.89
C VAL A 289 16.48 -3.97 -20.13
N PRO A 290 16.04 -2.95 -20.90
CA PRO A 290 16.78 -2.42 -22.03
C PRO A 290 18.19 -1.97 -21.67
N ALA A 291 19.14 -2.10 -22.60
CA ALA A 291 20.51 -1.59 -22.42
C ALA A 291 20.55 -0.04 -22.35
N VAL A 292 19.57 0.62 -22.95
CA VAL A 292 19.38 2.07 -22.90
C VAL A 292 17.89 2.39 -22.80
N GLY A 293 17.55 3.53 -22.18
CA GLY A 293 16.18 4.02 -22.18
C GLY A 293 15.26 3.44 -21.10
N ALA A 294 15.80 2.89 -20.01
CA ALA A 294 15.06 2.69 -18.76
C ALA A 294 15.37 3.87 -17.81
N SER A 295 14.33 4.48 -17.22
CA SER A 295 14.48 5.58 -16.26
C SER A 295 14.59 5.07 -14.81
N ALA A 296 13.92 3.97 -14.50
CA ALA A 296 13.99 3.29 -13.22
C ALA A 296 13.82 1.78 -13.39
N VAL A 297 14.32 1.01 -12.43
CA VAL A 297 14.11 -0.44 -12.33
C VAL A 297 13.27 -0.75 -11.11
N ALA A 298 12.33 -1.69 -11.25
CA ALA A 298 11.56 -2.26 -10.15
C ALA A 298 12.13 -3.65 -9.83
N MET A 299 12.54 -3.85 -8.59
CA MET A 299 13.15 -5.10 -8.13
C MET A 299 12.68 -5.47 -6.73
N THR A 300 12.48 -6.75 -6.49
CA THR A 300 12.36 -7.26 -5.13
C THR A 300 13.77 -7.45 -4.58
N VAL A 301 14.05 -6.79 -3.45
CA VAL A 301 15.32 -6.94 -2.75
C VAL A 301 15.06 -7.69 -1.46
N THR A 302 15.75 -8.83 -1.31
CA THR A 302 15.66 -9.69 -0.14
C THR A 302 16.98 -9.66 0.60
N ALA A 303 16.97 -9.19 1.85
CA ALA A 303 18.08 -9.36 2.77
C ALA A 303 17.87 -10.64 3.56
N THR A 304 18.88 -11.50 3.62
CA THR A 304 18.78 -12.81 4.28
C THR A 304 20.01 -13.13 5.12
N ASP A 305 19.79 -14.03 6.07
CA ASP A 305 20.79 -14.58 6.98
C ASP A 305 21.45 -13.51 7.88
N SER A 306 20.98 -12.25 7.96
CA SER A 306 21.70 -11.08 8.54
C SER A 306 22.57 -11.36 9.78
N ALA A 307 23.74 -10.74 9.89
CA ALA A 307 24.61 -10.91 11.07
C ALA A 307 24.06 -10.19 12.32
N GLY A 308 23.12 -9.25 12.14
CA GLY A 308 22.49 -8.49 13.23
C GLY A 308 21.44 -7.49 12.73
N PRO A 309 20.95 -6.60 13.61
CA PRO A 309 20.06 -5.51 13.22
C PRO A 309 20.74 -4.56 12.21
N GLY A 310 19.99 -4.07 11.23
CA GLY A 310 20.49 -3.15 10.20
C GLY A 310 19.54 -2.97 9.04
N PHE A 311 20.08 -2.59 7.89
CA PHE A 311 19.29 -2.35 6.69
C PHE A 311 20.08 -2.53 5.39
N VAL A 312 19.33 -2.73 4.31
CA VAL A 312 19.81 -2.57 2.94
C VAL A 312 19.20 -1.31 2.36
N GLN A 313 20.03 -0.50 1.70
CA GLN A 313 19.65 0.70 0.96
C GLN A 313 19.98 0.49 -0.52
N VAL A 314 19.09 0.93 -1.40
CA VAL A 314 19.32 0.92 -2.85
C VAL A 314 19.22 2.34 -3.40
N VAL A 315 20.26 2.77 -4.11
CA VAL A 315 20.36 4.11 -4.71
C VAL A 315 20.94 4.02 -6.12
N PRO A 316 20.74 5.03 -6.99
CA PRO A 316 21.48 5.09 -8.26
C PRO A 316 23.00 5.20 -8.02
N THR A 317 23.83 4.70 -8.94
CA THR A 317 25.30 4.88 -8.94
C THR A 317 25.72 6.34 -9.01
N SER A 318 24.93 7.16 -9.69
CA SER A 318 25.10 8.60 -9.84
C SER A 318 23.87 9.31 -9.29
N GLY A 319 23.95 9.92 -8.11
CA GLY A 319 22.84 10.65 -7.51
C GLY A 319 23.22 11.40 -6.23
N PRO A 320 22.35 12.31 -5.75
CA PRO A 320 22.61 13.14 -4.57
C PRO A 320 22.45 12.39 -3.23
N THR A 321 21.84 11.20 -3.24
CA THR A 321 21.55 10.44 -2.02
C THR A 321 22.83 9.81 -1.46
N SER A 322 23.16 10.13 -0.20
CA SER A 322 24.33 9.56 0.47
C SER A 322 24.08 8.11 0.88
N LEU A 323 25.14 7.28 0.84
CA LEU A 323 25.06 5.91 1.36
C LEU A 323 24.80 5.91 2.87
N GLY A 324 23.92 5.04 3.32
CA GLY A 324 23.45 4.96 4.70
C GLY A 324 22.42 6.00 5.12
N SER A 325 22.01 6.93 4.24
CA SER A 325 21.06 8.00 4.62
C SER A 325 19.60 7.58 4.58
N THR A 326 19.24 6.55 3.82
CA THR A 326 17.89 5.98 3.71
C THR A 326 17.94 4.45 3.86
N SER A 327 16.79 3.78 3.94
CA SER A 327 16.72 2.32 3.98
C SER A 327 15.55 1.79 3.15
N ASN A 328 15.72 0.64 2.51
CA ASN A 328 14.66 -0.06 1.77
C ASN A 328 14.20 -1.32 2.50
N VAL A 329 15.14 -2.10 3.03
CA VAL A 329 14.85 -3.35 3.75
C VAL A 329 15.43 -3.24 5.15
N ASN A 330 14.61 -3.42 6.19
CA ASN A 330 15.05 -3.32 7.59
C ASN A 330 15.07 -4.69 8.29
N LEU A 331 16.15 -4.92 9.05
CA LEU A 331 16.43 -6.15 9.79
C LEU A 331 16.52 -5.80 11.28
N THR A 332 15.83 -6.57 12.13
CA THR A 332 15.80 -6.36 13.58
C THR A 332 16.61 -7.43 14.34
N ALA A 333 16.99 -8.53 13.71
CA ALA A 333 17.72 -9.61 14.37
C ALA A 333 18.66 -10.37 13.42
N ALA A 334 19.60 -11.10 14.02
CA ALA A 334 20.46 -12.01 13.28
C ALA A 334 19.66 -13.19 12.69
N GLY A 335 20.08 -13.71 11.54
CA GLY A 335 19.44 -14.80 10.80
C GLY A 335 18.10 -14.43 10.15
N GLN A 336 17.70 -13.16 10.18
CA GLN A 336 16.41 -12.72 9.64
C GLN A 336 16.43 -12.66 8.11
N THR A 337 15.29 -13.00 7.50
CA THR A 337 15.01 -12.81 6.06
C THR A 337 13.85 -11.85 5.89
N VAL A 338 14.05 -10.78 5.12
CA VAL A 338 13.03 -9.76 4.82
C VAL A 338 13.18 -9.33 3.36
N ALA A 339 12.06 -9.17 2.66
CA ALA A 339 12.02 -8.60 1.32
C ALA A 339 11.26 -7.26 1.32
N ASN A 340 11.60 -6.40 0.37
CA ASN A 340 10.79 -5.24 0.00
C ASN A 340 10.86 -5.01 -1.52
N LEU A 341 9.80 -4.46 -2.11
CA LEU A 341 9.86 -3.92 -3.46
C LEU A 341 10.65 -2.61 -3.43
N VAL A 342 11.52 -2.42 -4.41
CA VAL A 342 12.34 -1.23 -4.59
C VAL A 342 12.13 -0.72 -6.01
N ILE A 343 11.78 0.56 -6.13
CA ILE A 343 11.79 1.27 -7.41
C ILE A 343 12.87 2.34 -7.32
N VAL A 344 13.91 2.22 -8.14
CA VAL A 344 15.10 3.09 -8.04
C VAL A 344 15.48 3.61 -9.42
N PRO A 345 15.88 4.89 -9.55
CA PRO A 345 16.44 5.41 -10.80
C PRO A 345 17.63 4.56 -11.27
N VAL A 346 17.73 4.33 -12.58
CA VAL A 346 18.91 3.71 -13.17
C VAL A 346 19.99 4.78 -13.32
N GLY A 347 21.19 4.54 -12.79
CA GLY A 347 22.31 5.46 -12.92
C GLY A 347 22.76 5.64 -14.38
N SER A 348 23.53 6.69 -14.66
CA SER A 348 23.98 6.97 -16.03
C SER A 348 24.86 5.88 -16.65
N ASP A 349 25.47 5.04 -15.80
CA ASP A 349 26.25 3.85 -16.18
C ASP A 349 25.40 2.57 -16.32
N GLY A 350 24.07 2.68 -16.23
CA GLY A 350 23.15 1.54 -16.30
C GLY A 350 23.06 0.71 -15.02
N SER A 351 23.58 1.19 -13.90
CA SER A 351 23.71 0.43 -12.65
C SER A 351 23.00 1.09 -11.46
N VAL A 352 22.84 0.31 -10.39
CA VAL A 352 22.38 0.74 -9.07
C VAL A 352 23.38 0.30 -7.99
N GLN A 353 23.35 0.90 -6.82
CA GLN A 353 24.18 0.53 -5.66
C GLN A 353 23.32 -0.03 -4.54
N LEU A 354 23.72 -1.17 -3.99
CA LEU A 354 23.11 -1.80 -2.82
C LEU A 354 24.09 -1.69 -1.65
N TYR A 355 23.79 -0.81 -0.70
CA TYR A 355 24.55 -0.65 0.54
C TYR A 355 23.93 -1.51 1.65
N ASN A 356 24.76 -2.28 2.34
CA ASN A 356 24.33 -3.13 3.45
C ASN A 356 25.00 -2.67 4.76
N SER A 357 24.19 -2.32 5.77
CA SER A 357 24.70 -1.77 7.03
C SER A 357 25.16 -2.81 8.06
N SER A 358 24.64 -4.04 8.02
CA SER A 358 24.78 -5.02 9.11
C SER A 358 25.56 -6.28 8.77
N GLY A 359 26.02 -6.42 7.52
CA GLY A 359 26.58 -7.70 7.07
C GLY A 359 25.46 -8.70 6.82
N THR A 360 24.86 -8.67 5.64
CA THR A 360 23.75 -9.52 5.24
C THR A 360 23.95 -10.02 3.83
N ASP A 361 23.44 -11.22 3.54
CA ASP A 361 23.29 -11.63 2.15
C ASP A 361 22.15 -10.86 1.50
N VAL A 362 22.33 -10.54 0.23
CA VAL A 362 21.38 -9.76 -0.56
C VAL A 362 21.06 -10.51 -1.85
N ILE A 363 19.77 -10.64 -2.12
CA ILE A 363 19.22 -11.17 -3.35
C ILE A 363 18.43 -10.06 -4.02
N ALA A 364 18.59 -9.87 -5.33
CA ALA A 364 17.76 -8.94 -6.10
C ALA A 364 17.19 -9.64 -7.33
N ASP A 365 15.86 -9.61 -7.44
CA ASP A 365 15.09 -10.13 -8.56
C ASP A 365 14.43 -8.94 -9.28
N VAL A 366 14.74 -8.73 -10.56
CA VAL A 366 14.09 -7.69 -11.38
C VAL A 366 12.68 -8.16 -11.75
N VAL A 367 11.68 -7.33 -11.47
CA VAL A 367 10.25 -7.61 -11.76
C VAL A 367 9.68 -6.71 -12.86
N GLY A 368 10.38 -5.62 -13.21
CA GLY A 368 9.98 -4.70 -14.26
C GLY A 368 10.88 -3.48 -14.35
N TYR A 369 10.57 -2.58 -15.27
CA TYR A 369 11.26 -1.30 -15.40
C TYR A 369 10.30 -0.19 -15.85
N PHE A 370 10.67 1.05 -15.60
CA PHE A 370 9.98 2.23 -16.14
C PHE A 370 10.73 2.76 -17.35
N THR A 371 10.01 3.07 -18.42
CA THR A 371 10.59 3.58 -19.66
C THR A 371 11.22 4.96 -19.49
N GLY A 372 12.23 5.25 -20.28
CA GLY A 372 12.84 6.57 -20.43
C GLY A 372 12.33 7.30 -21.68
N PRO A 373 12.82 8.51 -21.94
CA PRO A 373 12.31 9.40 -23.00
C PRO A 373 12.55 8.89 -24.43
N THR A 374 13.44 7.89 -24.60
CA THR A 374 13.74 7.29 -25.91
C THR A 374 12.79 6.16 -26.31
N ALA A 375 11.86 5.75 -25.43
CA ALA A 375 10.86 4.73 -25.75
C ALA A 375 9.78 5.29 -26.69
N GLY A 376 9.00 4.42 -27.32
CA GLY A 376 7.83 4.83 -28.10
C GLY A 376 6.70 5.36 -27.21
N THR A 377 5.97 6.37 -27.69
CA THR A 377 4.78 6.90 -27.01
C THR A 377 3.63 5.88 -27.06
N SER A 378 3.01 5.60 -25.90
CA SER A 378 1.85 4.72 -25.80
C SER A 378 1.03 5.06 -24.54
N THR A 379 -0.18 4.52 -24.46
CA THR A 379 -1.02 4.51 -23.26
C THR A 379 -0.75 3.31 -22.37
N GLU A 380 -0.09 2.25 -22.85
CA GLU A 380 0.18 1.02 -22.10
C GLU A 380 1.24 1.23 -21.01
N GLY A 381 1.04 0.64 -19.83
CA GLY A 381 1.96 0.76 -18.71
C GLY A 381 1.87 2.10 -17.97
N LEU A 382 0.90 2.96 -18.30
CA LEU A 382 0.57 4.10 -17.45
C LEU A 382 -0.12 3.63 -16.18
N PHE A 383 0.13 4.32 -15.08
CA PHE A 383 -0.46 4.01 -13.80
C PHE A 383 -1.76 4.78 -13.59
N VAL A 384 -2.76 4.14 -13.01
CA VAL A 384 -3.98 4.79 -12.53
C VAL A 384 -4.08 4.54 -11.03
N PRO A 385 -3.97 5.59 -10.20
CA PRO A 385 -4.16 5.45 -8.76
C PRO A 385 -5.62 5.13 -8.45
N VAL A 386 -5.85 4.28 -7.45
CA VAL A 386 -7.20 4.05 -6.89
C VAL A 386 -7.17 4.25 -5.38
N THR A 387 -8.32 4.57 -4.79
CA THR A 387 -8.46 4.49 -3.33
C THR A 387 -8.16 3.05 -2.90
N PRO A 388 -7.26 2.82 -1.91
CA PRO A 388 -6.87 1.47 -1.53
C PRO A 388 -8.08 0.57 -1.23
N GLY A 389 -8.15 -0.60 -1.87
CA GLY A 389 -9.28 -1.52 -1.76
C GLY A 389 -8.86 -2.98 -1.61
N ARG A 390 -9.72 -3.80 -0.99
CA ARG A 390 -9.47 -5.23 -0.69
C ARG A 390 -9.86 -6.12 -1.87
N LEU A 391 -8.88 -6.76 -2.51
CA LEU A 391 -9.11 -7.75 -3.59
C LEU A 391 -9.37 -9.16 -3.05
N ALA A 392 -8.69 -9.54 -1.98
CA ALA A 392 -8.84 -10.85 -1.35
C ALA A 392 -8.53 -10.78 0.14
N ASP A 393 -9.28 -11.55 0.94
CA ASP A 393 -9.03 -11.74 2.37
C ASP A 393 -9.47 -13.16 2.75
N THR A 394 -8.51 -14.08 2.89
CA THR A 394 -8.85 -15.49 3.16
C THR A 394 -9.34 -15.73 4.60
N ARG A 395 -9.42 -14.69 5.44
CA ARG A 395 -10.02 -14.77 6.78
C ARG A 395 -11.54 -14.62 6.73
N GLN A 396 -12.09 -14.10 5.63
CA GLN A 396 -13.53 -13.91 5.46
C GLN A 396 -14.21 -15.22 5.06
N SER A 397 -15.48 -15.39 5.46
CA SER A 397 -16.26 -16.62 5.36
C SER A 397 -16.08 -17.36 4.02
N PRO A 398 -15.63 -18.64 4.03
CA PRO A 398 -15.58 -19.56 5.19
C PRO A 398 -14.39 -19.34 6.14
N GLY A 399 -13.44 -18.45 5.83
CA GLY A 399 -12.29 -18.14 6.68
C GLY A 399 -11.19 -19.19 6.61
N GLU A 400 -10.93 -19.74 5.42
CA GLU A 400 -9.96 -20.81 5.21
C GLU A 400 -8.58 -20.27 4.84
N ALA A 401 -7.57 -20.63 5.64
CA ALA A 401 -6.18 -20.33 5.33
C ALA A 401 -5.73 -21.02 4.03
N LEU A 402 -4.87 -20.36 3.26
CA LEU A 402 -4.28 -20.96 2.07
C LEU A 402 -3.32 -22.08 2.51
N ALA A 403 -3.61 -23.31 2.13
CA ALA A 403 -2.80 -24.47 2.52
C ALA A 403 -1.40 -24.43 1.87
N GLY A 404 -0.39 -24.90 2.60
CA GLY A 404 0.97 -24.99 2.07
C GLY A 404 1.05 -25.83 0.78
N GLY A 405 1.79 -25.33 -0.20
CA GLY A 405 1.93 -25.96 -1.52
C GLY A 405 0.82 -25.62 -2.52
N THR A 406 -0.21 -24.88 -2.10
CA THR A 406 -1.34 -24.50 -2.97
C THR A 406 -1.24 -23.06 -3.49
N GLN A 407 -2.22 -22.62 -4.26
CA GLN A 407 -2.29 -21.27 -4.82
C GLN A 407 -3.69 -20.68 -4.64
N LEU A 408 -3.75 -19.38 -4.35
CA LEU A 408 -4.96 -18.56 -4.42
C LEU A 408 -4.96 -17.80 -5.73
N THR A 409 -5.89 -18.12 -6.64
CA THR A 409 -6.11 -17.33 -7.87
C THR A 409 -7.05 -16.16 -7.56
N VAL A 410 -6.69 -14.97 -8.03
CA VAL A 410 -7.44 -13.73 -7.82
C VAL A 410 -7.69 -13.07 -9.17
N ASP A 411 -8.92 -12.62 -9.37
CA ASP A 411 -9.34 -11.77 -10.48
C ASP A 411 -9.48 -10.32 -10.00
N PRO A 412 -8.56 -9.42 -10.38
CA PRO A 412 -8.61 -8.02 -9.98
C PRO A 412 -9.55 -7.17 -10.83
N GLN A 413 -9.83 -7.55 -12.08
CA GLN A 413 -10.51 -6.67 -13.03
C GLN A 413 -11.99 -6.48 -12.65
N GLY A 414 -12.51 -5.27 -12.87
CA GLY A 414 -13.91 -4.91 -12.55
C GLY A 414 -14.20 -4.78 -11.05
N ARG A 415 -13.17 -4.71 -10.19
CA ARG A 415 -13.32 -4.66 -8.73
C ARG A 415 -12.48 -3.52 -8.15
N THR A 416 -12.90 -2.97 -7.01
CA THR A 416 -12.08 -2.01 -6.23
C THR A 416 -11.50 -0.85 -7.05
N GLY A 417 -12.29 -0.30 -7.99
CA GLY A 417 -11.88 0.80 -8.87
C GLY A 417 -11.06 0.41 -10.12
N LEU A 418 -10.83 -0.89 -10.36
CA LEU A 418 -10.15 -1.37 -11.56
C LEU A 418 -11.14 -1.57 -12.71
N PRO A 419 -10.76 -1.28 -13.97
CA PRO A 419 -11.61 -1.54 -15.13
C PRO A 419 -11.79 -3.04 -15.37
N ALA A 420 -12.86 -3.42 -16.07
CA ALA A 420 -13.16 -4.82 -16.40
C ALA A 420 -12.17 -5.45 -17.40
N SER A 421 -11.38 -4.63 -18.10
CA SER A 421 -10.35 -5.09 -19.05
C SER A 421 -9.25 -4.03 -19.20
N GLY A 422 -8.18 -4.38 -19.92
CA GLY A 422 -7.12 -3.43 -20.24
C GLY A 422 -6.18 -3.13 -19.07
N VAL A 423 -6.07 -4.03 -18.10
CA VAL A 423 -5.08 -3.97 -17.01
C VAL A 423 -3.93 -4.93 -17.32
N SER A 424 -2.69 -4.47 -17.20
CA SER A 424 -1.49 -5.31 -17.38
C SER A 424 -0.87 -5.77 -16.07
N ALA A 425 -0.94 -4.93 -15.03
CA ALA A 425 -0.45 -5.23 -13.70
C ALA A 425 -1.19 -4.42 -12.64
N VAL A 426 -1.14 -4.86 -11.39
CA VAL A 426 -1.74 -4.18 -10.23
C VAL A 426 -0.68 -3.87 -9.18
N PHE A 427 -0.73 -2.69 -8.58
CA PHE A 427 0.12 -2.32 -7.45
C PHE A 427 -0.56 -2.78 -6.16
N LEU A 428 0.04 -3.76 -5.50
CA LEU A 428 -0.54 -4.45 -4.36
C LEU A 428 0.22 -4.15 -3.08
N ASN A 429 -0.48 -4.20 -1.97
CA ASN A 429 0.07 -4.55 -0.67
C ASN A 429 -0.41 -5.96 -0.31
N VAL A 430 0.54 -6.85 -0.02
CA VAL A 430 0.30 -8.27 0.19
C VAL A 430 0.66 -8.62 1.62
N THR A 431 -0.28 -9.21 2.36
CA THR A 431 -0.08 -9.56 3.77
C THR A 431 -0.22 -11.06 3.97
N ALA A 432 0.77 -11.67 4.63
CA ALA A 432 0.64 -12.97 5.26
C ALA A 432 0.25 -12.77 6.72
N THR A 433 -0.76 -13.49 7.21
CA THR A 433 -1.14 -13.46 8.64
C THR A 433 -1.46 -14.85 9.15
N ASP A 434 -1.34 -15.05 10.46
CA ASP A 434 -1.54 -16.34 11.13
C ASP A 434 -0.74 -17.47 10.46
N THR A 435 0.53 -17.19 10.15
CA THR A 435 1.42 -18.12 9.48
C THR A 435 1.61 -19.40 10.32
N ALA A 436 1.69 -20.57 9.69
CA ALA A 436 1.88 -21.83 10.40
C ALA A 436 3.36 -22.16 10.70
N ALA A 437 4.27 -21.66 9.87
CA ALA A 437 5.72 -21.88 9.97
C ALA A 437 6.46 -20.79 9.18
N ALA A 438 7.81 -20.84 9.16
CA ALA A 438 8.60 -19.98 8.28
C ALA A 438 8.31 -20.27 6.80
N GLY A 439 8.25 -19.23 5.98
CA GLY A 439 7.87 -19.35 4.57
C GLY A 439 7.84 -18.00 3.86
N TYR A 440 7.13 -17.97 2.74
CA TYR A 440 6.96 -16.77 1.94
C TYR A 440 5.63 -16.76 1.19
N LEU A 441 5.17 -15.58 0.78
CA LEU A 441 4.18 -15.43 -0.28
C LEU A 441 4.88 -15.06 -1.58
N GLN A 442 4.41 -15.62 -2.69
CA GLN A 442 4.85 -15.27 -4.04
C GLN A 442 3.65 -14.87 -4.88
N VAL A 443 3.64 -13.63 -5.37
CA VAL A 443 2.66 -13.16 -6.35
C VAL A 443 3.16 -13.46 -7.76
N MET A 444 2.31 -14.05 -8.60
CA MET A 444 2.66 -14.54 -9.92
C MET A 444 1.56 -14.30 -10.95
N PRO A 445 1.90 -14.05 -12.23
CA PRO A 445 0.93 -14.12 -13.32
C PRO A 445 0.46 -15.57 -13.53
N THR A 446 -0.85 -15.78 -13.67
CA THR A 446 -1.42 -17.09 -14.02
C THR A 446 -0.85 -17.60 -15.35
N GLY A 447 -0.58 -18.91 -15.43
CA GLY A 447 -0.11 -19.58 -16.66
C GLY A 447 1.33 -19.28 -17.12
N ARG A 448 2.03 -18.34 -16.47
CA ARG A 448 3.31 -17.79 -16.99
C ARG A 448 4.48 -17.81 -16.02
N ALA A 449 4.29 -18.28 -14.78
CA ALA A 449 5.34 -18.33 -13.77
C ALA A 449 5.31 -19.64 -12.97
N THR A 450 6.50 -20.04 -12.48
CA THR A 450 6.69 -21.26 -11.68
C THR A 450 6.70 -20.92 -10.19
N PRO A 451 5.92 -21.62 -9.36
CA PRO A 451 5.99 -21.49 -7.90
C PRO A 451 7.40 -21.69 -7.36
N GLY A 452 7.80 -20.80 -6.45
CA GLY A 452 9.07 -20.82 -5.71
C GLY A 452 10.27 -20.18 -6.42
N SER A 453 10.09 -19.57 -7.59
CA SER A 453 11.16 -18.84 -8.27
C SER A 453 11.55 -17.50 -7.62
N ALA A 454 10.63 -16.90 -6.85
CA ALA A 454 10.84 -15.63 -6.14
C ALA A 454 9.98 -15.58 -4.86
N SER A 455 10.25 -14.62 -3.97
CA SER A 455 9.42 -14.32 -2.80
C SER A 455 9.03 -12.85 -2.78
N SER A 456 7.75 -12.55 -2.53
CA SER A 456 7.23 -11.19 -2.37
C SER A 456 7.20 -10.76 -0.91
N VAL A 457 6.79 -11.67 -0.01
CA VAL A 457 6.70 -11.42 1.44
C VAL A 457 7.41 -12.58 2.15
N ASN A 458 8.28 -12.31 3.12
CA ASN A 458 8.94 -13.34 3.93
C ASN A 458 8.47 -13.29 5.39
N PHE A 459 8.29 -14.47 5.99
CA PHE A 459 7.99 -14.64 7.40
C PHE A 459 8.83 -15.78 7.99
N THR A 460 9.28 -15.61 9.22
CA THR A 460 10.32 -16.47 9.82
C THR A 460 9.78 -17.46 10.86
N GLY A 461 8.46 -17.48 11.09
CA GLY A 461 7.87 -18.35 12.10
C GLY A 461 6.36 -18.31 12.11
N ALA A 462 5.77 -19.07 13.05
CA ALA A 462 4.33 -19.17 13.21
C ALA A 462 3.72 -17.91 13.88
N GLY A 463 2.44 -17.63 13.59
CA GLY A 463 1.66 -16.54 14.17
C GLY A 463 2.13 -15.14 13.76
N GLN A 464 2.90 -15.01 12.67
CA GLN A 464 3.36 -13.71 12.19
C GLN A 464 2.33 -13.05 11.29
N THR A 465 2.24 -11.73 11.39
CA THR A 465 1.59 -10.86 10.41
C THR A 465 2.67 -9.98 9.78
N THR A 466 2.87 -10.11 8.48
CA THR A 466 3.91 -9.38 7.71
C THR A 466 3.33 -8.95 6.37
N ALA A 467 3.74 -7.77 5.89
CA ALA A 467 3.26 -7.23 4.64
C ALA A 467 4.38 -6.58 3.83
N THR A 468 4.24 -6.64 2.51
CA THR A 468 5.13 -5.99 1.56
C THR A 468 4.34 -5.59 0.32
N SER A 469 4.66 -4.45 -0.28
CA SER A 469 4.11 -4.06 -1.56
C SER A 469 4.80 -4.79 -2.71
N THR A 470 4.04 -5.08 -3.76
CA THR A 470 4.56 -5.73 -4.97
C THR A 470 3.75 -5.29 -6.18
N ILE A 471 4.31 -5.46 -7.38
CA ILE A 471 3.56 -5.26 -8.63
C ILE A 471 3.16 -6.63 -9.16
N GLY A 472 1.87 -6.95 -9.04
CA GLY A 472 1.28 -8.19 -9.54
C GLY A 472 0.99 -8.09 -11.03
N THR A 473 1.83 -8.71 -11.86
CA THR A 473 1.57 -8.81 -13.31
C THR A 473 0.40 -9.75 -13.54
N LEU A 474 -0.53 -9.36 -14.41
CA LEU A 474 -1.67 -10.20 -14.77
C LEU A 474 -1.29 -11.18 -15.89
N GLY A 475 -1.66 -12.43 -15.69
CA GLY A 475 -1.45 -13.52 -16.62
C GLY A 475 -2.68 -13.80 -17.48
N ASP A 476 -2.94 -15.07 -17.72
CA ASP A 476 -4.09 -15.51 -18.51
C ASP A 476 -5.41 -15.07 -17.85
N HIS A 477 -6.35 -14.63 -18.69
CA HIS A 477 -7.64 -14.06 -18.28
C HIS A 477 -7.56 -12.80 -17.38
N GLY A 478 -6.40 -12.14 -17.31
CA GLY A 478 -6.23 -10.96 -16.46
C GLY A 478 -6.15 -11.28 -14.97
N GLN A 479 -5.72 -12.50 -14.63
CA GLN A 479 -5.66 -12.99 -13.25
C GLN A 479 -4.23 -13.05 -12.72
N LEU A 480 -4.10 -13.15 -11.40
CA LEU A 480 -2.84 -13.46 -10.73
C LEU A 480 -3.04 -14.58 -9.70
N SER A 481 -1.96 -15.24 -9.34
CA SER A 481 -1.92 -16.27 -8.29
C SER A 481 -1.01 -15.85 -7.15
N VAL A 482 -1.40 -16.22 -5.92
CA VAL A 482 -0.54 -16.14 -4.74
C VAL A 482 -0.20 -17.56 -4.29
N HIS A 483 1.09 -17.88 -4.23
CA HIS A 483 1.59 -19.15 -3.74
C HIS A 483 2.22 -19.01 -2.36
N THR A 484 2.13 -20.07 -1.56
CA THR A 484 2.86 -20.22 -0.29
C THR A 484 3.29 -21.67 -0.08
N PRO A 485 4.51 -21.95 0.39
CA PRO A 485 4.94 -23.31 0.74
C PRO A 485 4.36 -23.79 2.09
N THR A 486 3.83 -22.87 2.90
CA THR A 486 3.30 -23.14 4.25
C THR A 486 1.92 -22.53 4.44
N THR A 487 1.11 -23.07 5.34
CA THR A 487 -0.23 -22.52 5.58
C THR A 487 -0.16 -21.09 6.14
N ALA A 488 -0.95 -20.18 5.56
CA ALA A 488 -1.11 -18.80 6.03
C ALA A 488 -2.43 -18.20 5.51
N HIS A 489 -2.98 -17.22 6.22
CA HIS A 489 -3.99 -16.35 5.65
C HIS A 489 -3.33 -15.30 4.75
N VAL A 490 -4.02 -14.96 3.66
CA VAL A 490 -3.55 -14.01 2.65
C VAL A 490 -4.55 -12.87 2.53
N ILE A 491 -4.03 -11.65 2.55
CA ILE A 491 -4.78 -10.43 2.31
C ILE A 491 -4.12 -9.69 1.16
N LEU A 492 -4.91 -9.24 0.18
CA LEU A 492 -4.47 -8.45 -0.94
C LEU A 492 -5.22 -7.13 -0.98
N ASP A 493 -4.48 -6.04 -0.82
CA ASP A 493 -4.94 -4.67 -1.03
C ASP A 493 -4.38 -4.13 -2.34
N VAL A 494 -5.18 -3.44 -3.14
CA VAL A 494 -4.76 -2.75 -4.35
C VAL A 494 -4.78 -1.24 -4.13
N SER A 495 -3.74 -0.53 -4.57
CA SER A 495 -3.67 0.94 -4.52
C SER A 495 -3.54 1.61 -5.89
N GLY A 496 -3.50 0.81 -6.96
CA GLY A 496 -3.57 1.28 -8.34
C GLY A 496 -3.28 0.16 -9.33
N TYR A 497 -3.37 0.48 -10.60
CA TYR A 497 -3.12 -0.47 -11.68
C TYR A 497 -2.34 0.15 -12.84
N PHE A 498 -1.71 -0.69 -13.63
CA PHE A 498 -1.02 -0.31 -14.86
C PHE A 498 -1.88 -0.72 -16.06
N THR A 499 -2.05 0.20 -17.00
CA THR A 499 -2.82 -0.01 -18.24
C THR A 499 -2.15 -1.07 -19.13
N GLY A 500 -2.94 -1.82 -19.88
CA GLY A 500 -2.51 -2.82 -20.84
C GLY A 500 -3.03 -2.55 -22.24
N ALA A 501 -2.71 -3.45 -23.17
CA ALA A 501 -3.23 -3.38 -24.53
C ALA A 501 -4.76 -3.38 -24.53
N GLY A 502 -5.36 -2.52 -25.35
CA GLY A 502 -6.82 -2.37 -25.41
C GLY A 502 -7.43 -1.65 -24.21
N TYR A 503 -6.62 -1.00 -23.36
CA TYR A 503 -7.14 -0.11 -22.32
C TYR A 503 -7.98 1.00 -22.96
N THR A 504 -9.27 0.96 -22.67
CA THR A 504 -10.18 2.09 -22.83
C THR A 504 -10.33 2.73 -21.46
N PRO A 505 -10.02 4.04 -21.30
CA PRO A 505 -10.33 4.74 -20.07
C PRO A 505 -11.79 4.48 -19.70
N PRO A 506 -12.09 4.13 -18.43
CA PRO A 506 -13.49 4.17 -18.00
C PRO A 506 -14.04 5.58 -18.31
N PRO A 507 -15.32 5.70 -18.69
CA PRO A 507 -15.93 7.02 -18.86
C PRO A 507 -15.61 7.86 -17.63
N ALA A 508 -15.30 9.14 -17.81
CA ALA A 508 -14.96 10.03 -16.71
C ALA A 508 -16.01 9.84 -15.59
N THR A 509 -15.57 9.37 -14.42
CA THR A 509 -16.48 9.09 -13.31
C THR A 509 -17.12 10.40 -12.89
N HIS A 510 -18.44 10.50 -13.11
CA HIS A 510 -19.21 11.69 -12.77
C HIS A 510 -18.90 12.10 -11.31
N PRO A 511 -18.65 13.40 -11.00
CA PRO A 511 -18.20 13.83 -9.67
C PRO A 511 -19.08 13.32 -8.51
N ALA A 512 -20.38 13.16 -8.76
CA ALA A 512 -21.34 12.63 -7.79
C ALA A 512 -21.01 11.18 -7.33
N LEU A 513 -20.37 10.35 -8.17
CA LEU A 513 -19.94 9.01 -7.76
C LEU A 513 -18.74 9.05 -6.83
N GLN A 514 -17.86 10.04 -7.00
CA GLN A 514 -16.59 10.11 -6.27
C GLN A 514 -16.79 10.42 -4.78
N SER A 515 -17.93 11.01 -4.40
CA SER A 515 -18.28 11.34 -3.02
C SER A 515 -19.06 10.26 -2.28
N LEU A 516 -19.32 9.11 -2.92
CA LEU A 516 -20.10 8.03 -2.33
C LEU A 516 -19.21 7.05 -1.54
N THR A 517 -19.64 6.70 -0.33
CA THR A 517 -19.01 5.64 0.47
C THR A 517 -19.62 4.29 0.09
N VAL A 518 -18.83 3.39 -0.49
CA VAL A 518 -19.31 2.05 -0.89
C VAL A 518 -19.14 1.06 0.27
N ALA A 519 -20.24 0.46 0.72
CA ALA A 519 -20.24 -0.58 1.76
C ALA A 519 -21.42 -1.56 1.57
N PRO A 520 -21.32 -2.81 2.07
CA PRO A 520 -22.47 -3.72 2.13
C PRO A 520 -23.62 -3.10 2.93
N GLN A 521 -24.87 -3.47 2.61
CA GLN A 521 -26.01 -3.08 3.45
C GLN A 521 -25.84 -3.61 4.87
N SER A 522 -26.26 -2.81 5.85
CA SER A 522 -26.28 -3.18 7.25
C SER A 522 -27.45 -2.51 7.95
N ASP A 523 -28.13 -3.24 8.82
CA ASP A 523 -29.16 -2.71 9.71
C ASP A 523 -28.68 -2.63 11.17
N GLY A 524 -27.40 -2.95 11.43
CA GLY A 524 -26.83 -3.00 12.78
C GLY A 524 -27.54 -3.95 13.75
N GLY A 525 -28.32 -4.91 13.24
CA GLY A 525 -29.20 -5.76 14.05
C GLY A 525 -30.49 -5.09 14.52
N VAL A 526 -30.80 -3.88 14.03
CA VAL A 526 -32.03 -3.13 14.34
C VAL A 526 -33.00 -3.25 13.17
N ALA A 527 -34.14 -3.92 13.39
CA ALA A 527 -35.16 -4.02 12.36
C ALA A 527 -35.75 -2.65 12.01
N TYR A 528 -36.00 -2.42 10.72
CA TYR A 528 -36.63 -1.19 10.25
C TYR A 528 -38.07 -1.06 10.78
N ASP A 529 -38.37 0.06 11.43
CA ASP A 529 -39.73 0.48 11.80
C ASP A 529 -40.01 1.87 11.23
N ARG A 530 -40.95 1.96 10.29
CA ARG A 530 -41.35 3.22 9.66
C ARG A 530 -41.82 4.26 10.69
N ARG A 531 -42.42 3.85 11.81
CA ARG A 531 -42.90 4.78 12.85
C ARG A 531 -41.77 5.49 13.59
N ALA A 532 -40.54 4.95 13.54
CA ALA A 532 -39.37 5.59 14.13
C ALA A 532 -38.82 6.77 13.29
N TRP A 533 -39.35 6.97 12.08
CA TRP A 533 -39.03 8.03 11.14
C TRP A 533 -40.22 8.99 11.07
N GLU A 534 -40.37 9.84 12.09
CA GLU A 534 -41.47 10.80 12.15
C GLU A 534 -41.40 11.74 10.94
N HIS A 535 -42.40 11.65 10.06
CA HIS A 535 -42.51 12.37 8.79
C HIS A 535 -43.86 13.06 8.69
N TRP A 536 -43.93 14.08 7.85
CA TRP A 536 -45.07 14.99 7.69
C TRP A 536 -45.30 15.81 8.96
N ILE A 537 -44.26 16.56 9.33
CA ILE A 537 -44.34 17.50 10.45
C ILE A 537 -44.71 18.90 9.92
N ASP A 538 -45.45 19.65 10.72
CA ASP A 538 -45.58 21.10 10.59
C ASP A 538 -44.43 21.73 11.40
N ALA A 539 -43.39 22.19 10.69
CA ALA A 539 -42.14 22.62 11.32
C ALA A 539 -42.16 24.08 11.79
N ASP A 540 -42.89 24.94 11.08
CA ASP A 540 -42.98 26.38 11.35
C ASP A 540 -44.30 26.81 12.02
N GLY A 541 -45.23 25.87 12.19
CA GLY A 541 -46.50 26.06 12.89
C GLY A 541 -47.52 26.82 12.04
N ASP A 542 -47.35 26.81 10.71
CA ASP A 542 -48.21 27.54 9.80
C ASP A 542 -49.48 26.78 9.41
N CYS A 543 -49.63 25.52 9.89
CA CYS A 543 -50.68 24.53 9.64
C CYS A 543 -50.48 23.58 8.44
N GLN A 544 -49.46 23.79 7.60
CA GLN A 544 -49.07 22.88 6.53
C GLN A 544 -48.01 21.91 7.04
N ASP A 545 -48.22 20.62 6.79
CA ASP A 545 -47.16 19.65 7.05
C ASP A 545 -46.15 19.60 5.89
N THR A 546 -45.02 18.95 6.10
CA THR A 546 -43.96 18.82 5.09
C THR A 546 -44.46 18.27 3.75
N ARG A 547 -45.53 17.45 3.73
CA ARG A 547 -46.11 16.97 2.47
C ARG A 547 -46.76 18.13 1.72
N HIS A 548 -47.57 18.93 2.40
CA HIS A 548 -48.25 20.07 1.82
C HIS A 548 -47.29 21.20 1.42
N GLU A 549 -46.18 21.36 2.14
CA GLU A 549 -45.07 22.24 1.75
C GLU A 549 -44.49 21.86 0.39
N VAL A 550 -44.15 20.58 0.18
CA VAL A 550 -43.59 20.12 -1.11
C VAL A 550 -44.63 20.26 -2.23
N LEU A 551 -45.88 19.89 -1.98
CA LEU A 551 -46.95 20.05 -2.97
C LEU A 551 -47.14 21.51 -3.39
N ALA A 552 -47.08 22.46 -2.46
CA ALA A 552 -47.17 23.88 -2.76
C ALA A 552 -45.93 24.37 -3.53
N ALA A 553 -44.73 23.96 -3.09
CA ALA A 553 -43.46 24.39 -3.67
C ALA A 553 -43.24 23.89 -5.10
N GLU A 554 -43.61 22.65 -5.41
CA GLU A 554 -43.36 22.04 -6.73
C GLU A 554 -44.49 22.24 -7.74
N SER A 555 -45.61 22.84 -7.34
CA SER A 555 -46.69 23.12 -8.28
C SER A 555 -46.27 24.17 -9.33
N LEU A 556 -46.41 23.82 -10.59
CA LEU A 556 -46.16 24.66 -11.76
C LEU A 556 -47.17 25.81 -11.93
N VAL A 557 -48.22 25.82 -11.12
CA VAL A 557 -49.26 26.86 -11.06
C VAL A 557 -49.58 27.16 -9.60
N PRO A 558 -50.13 28.35 -9.27
CA PRO A 558 -50.59 28.62 -7.92
C PRO A 558 -51.56 27.55 -7.42
N VAL A 559 -51.27 26.98 -6.25
CA VAL A 559 -52.15 25.99 -5.61
C VAL A 559 -53.37 26.66 -4.99
N THR A 560 -54.42 25.86 -4.75
CA THR A 560 -55.51 26.25 -3.86
C THR A 560 -55.45 25.45 -2.58
N TYR A 561 -55.89 26.05 -1.48
CA TYR A 561 -55.98 25.40 -0.18
C TYR A 561 -57.43 25.07 0.17
N ASP A 562 -57.61 24.14 1.10
CA ASP A 562 -58.89 23.94 1.77
C ASP A 562 -59.29 25.16 2.64
N GLY A 563 -60.49 25.12 3.21
CA GLY A 563 -61.03 26.25 3.98
C GLY A 563 -60.12 26.77 5.11
N PRO A 564 -59.49 25.87 5.91
CA PRO A 564 -58.50 26.24 6.92
C PRO A 564 -57.16 26.76 6.38
N GLY A 565 -56.80 26.47 5.13
CA GLY A 565 -55.50 26.83 4.57
C GLY A 565 -54.41 25.76 4.75
N CYS A 566 -54.73 24.62 5.36
CA CYS A 566 -53.74 23.58 5.72
C CYS A 566 -53.39 22.67 4.55
N ASN A 567 -54.38 22.34 3.72
CA ASN A 567 -54.25 21.25 2.75
C ASN A 567 -54.35 21.79 1.33
N VAL A 568 -53.36 21.46 0.50
CA VAL A 568 -53.40 21.69 -0.95
C VAL A 568 -54.52 20.87 -1.60
N THR A 569 -55.47 21.54 -2.25
CA THR A 569 -56.66 20.96 -2.88
C THR A 569 -56.64 20.99 -4.41
N SER A 570 -55.78 21.82 -5.02
CA SER A 570 -55.51 21.79 -6.46
C SER A 570 -54.13 22.37 -6.78
N GLY A 571 -53.57 21.96 -7.92
CA GLY A 571 -52.25 22.39 -8.40
C GLY A 571 -51.95 21.75 -9.75
N ARG A 572 -50.69 21.85 -10.19
CA ARG A 572 -50.20 21.17 -11.40
C ARG A 572 -48.75 20.75 -11.21
N TRP A 573 -48.48 19.45 -11.18
CA TRP A 573 -47.13 18.90 -10.92
C TRP A 573 -46.59 18.19 -12.16
N ALA A 574 -45.34 18.44 -12.50
CA ALA A 574 -44.64 17.60 -13.47
C ALA A 574 -44.05 16.41 -12.72
N ASP A 575 -44.48 15.19 -13.08
CA ASP A 575 -43.90 13.98 -12.51
C ASP A 575 -42.60 13.64 -13.25
N PRO A 576 -41.44 13.74 -12.57
CA PRO A 576 -40.17 13.45 -13.20
C PRO A 576 -40.00 11.96 -13.55
N TYR A 577 -40.75 11.04 -12.91
CA TYR A 577 -40.61 9.61 -13.15
C TYR A 577 -41.24 9.15 -14.47
N SER A 578 -42.42 9.67 -14.82
CA SER A 578 -43.10 9.39 -16.09
C SER A 578 -42.82 10.42 -17.18
N GLY A 579 -42.40 11.64 -16.82
CA GLY A 579 -42.33 12.79 -17.72
C GLY A 579 -43.70 13.41 -18.05
N GLN A 580 -44.76 13.03 -17.33
CA GLN A 580 -46.12 13.54 -17.52
C GLN A 580 -46.47 14.65 -16.53
N THR A 581 -47.67 15.22 -16.63
CA THR A 581 -48.17 16.26 -15.72
C THR A 581 -49.49 15.83 -15.09
N TRP A 582 -49.62 16.08 -13.79
CA TRP A 582 -50.76 15.71 -12.96
C TRP A 582 -51.42 16.95 -12.35
N THR A 583 -52.75 16.96 -12.25
CA THR A 583 -53.53 18.10 -11.70
C THR A 583 -54.42 17.72 -10.52
N VAL A 584 -54.52 16.43 -10.23
CA VAL A 584 -55.33 15.90 -9.13
C VAL A 584 -54.38 15.61 -7.97
N PRO A 585 -54.47 16.32 -6.82
CA PRO A 585 -53.52 16.14 -5.72
C PRO A 585 -53.50 14.72 -5.12
N SER A 586 -54.59 13.95 -5.24
CA SER A 586 -54.63 12.57 -4.76
C SER A 586 -53.85 11.58 -5.63
N ASP A 587 -53.54 11.96 -6.88
CA ASP A 587 -52.78 11.13 -7.82
C ASP A 587 -51.27 11.46 -7.75
N VAL A 588 -50.89 12.34 -6.82
CA VAL A 588 -49.52 12.80 -6.58
C VAL A 588 -49.11 12.42 -5.16
N ASP A 589 -47.97 11.74 -5.05
CA ASP A 589 -47.31 11.45 -3.80
C ASP A 589 -46.05 12.28 -3.61
N ILE A 590 -45.66 12.50 -2.35
CA ILE A 590 -44.34 13.01 -2.02
C ILE A 590 -43.43 11.81 -1.72
N ASP A 591 -42.47 11.59 -2.61
CA ASP A 591 -41.48 10.52 -2.49
C ASP A 591 -40.22 10.99 -1.77
N HIS A 592 -39.68 10.12 -0.93
CA HIS A 592 -38.31 10.26 -0.42
C HIS A 592 -37.37 9.71 -1.49
N MET A 593 -36.63 10.59 -2.17
CA MET A 593 -35.72 10.23 -3.27
C MET A 593 -34.87 9.01 -2.88
N VAL A 594 -34.20 9.05 -1.72
CA VAL A 594 -33.67 7.87 -1.03
C VAL A 594 -34.70 7.38 0.02
N PRO A 595 -35.39 6.22 -0.18
CA PRO A 595 -36.46 5.78 0.70
C PRO A 595 -36.00 5.57 2.15
N LEU A 596 -36.87 5.86 3.13
CA LEU A 596 -36.58 5.70 4.57
C LEU A 596 -36.01 4.32 4.94
N ALA A 597 -36.52 3.25 4.34
CA ALA A 597 -36.02 1.89 4.57
C ALA A 597 -34.64 1.64 3.94
N ASN A 598 -34.33 2.29 2.81
CA ASN A 598 -33.00 2.25 2.20
C ASN A 598 -32.01 3.07 3.06
N ALA A 599 -32.40 4.27 3.51
CA ALA A 599 -31.63 5.08 4.44
C ALA A 599 -31.29 4.30 5.72
N HIS A 600 -32.26 3.58 6.30
CA HIS A 600 -32.03 2.69 7.44
C HIS A 600 -30.93 1.67 7.17
N LYS A 601 -30.98 0.96 6.03
CA LYS A 601 -30.02 -0.09 5.64
C LYS A 601 -28.64 0.44 5.18
N SER A 602 -28.50 1.75 5.03
CA SER A 602 -27.26 2.41 4.58
C SER A 602 -26.58 3.24 5.66
N GLY A 603 -26.98 3.05 6.93
CA GLY A 603 -26.36 3.71 8.09
C GLY A 603 -27.36 4.41 9.01
N GLY A 604 -28.57 4.69 8.51
CA GLY A 604 -29.60 5.37 9.28
C GLY A 604 -30.12 4.61 10.50
N TRP A 605 -29.88 3.30 10.57
CA TRP A 605 -30.16 2.49 11.76
C TRP A 605 -29.44 2.98 13.02
N ALA A 606 -28.30 3.64 12.87
CA ALA A 606 -27.47 4.14 13.96
C ALA A 606 -27.88 5.55 14.45
N TRP A 607 -28.80 6.21 13.74
CA TRP A 607 -29.22 7.57 14.06
C TRP A 607 -30.07 7.64 15.32
N ASP A 608 -30.11 8.80 15.96
CA ASP A 608 -31.10 9.09 16.99
C ASP A 608 -32.45 9.50 16.38
N ALA A 609 -33.47 9.67 17.22
CA ALA A 609 -34.81 10.02 16.75
C ALA A 609 -34.86 11.41 16.11
N ALA A 610 -34.07 12.37 16.60
CA ALA A 610 -34.01 13.72 16.06
C ALA A 610 -33.44 13.74 14.64
N THR A 611 -32.37 12.98 14.39
CA THR A 611 -31.73 12.87 13.08
C THR A 611 -32.64 12.15 12.08
N ARG A 612 -33.34 11.08 12.48
CA ARG A 612 -34.35 10.43 11.63
C ARG A 612 -35.49 11.37 11.24
N ARG A 613 -36.00 12.15 12.21
CA ARG A 613 -37.03 13.18 11.96
C ARG A 613 -36.50 14.26 11.01
N ALA A 614 -35.26 14.71 11.20
CA ALA A 614 -34.65 15.71 10.34
C ALA A 614 -34.51 15.19 8.89
N TYR A 615 -33.99 13.97 8.70
CA TYR A 615 -33.90 13.34 7.38
C TYR A 615 -35.27 13.24 6.71
N ALA A 616 -36.26 12.72 7.44
CA ALA A 616 -37.56 12.43 6.85
C ALA A 616 -38.36 13.69 6.44
N ASN A 617 -37.95 14.87 6.87
CA ASN A 617 -38.60 16.15 6.59
C ASN A 617 -37.62 17.21 6.04
N ASP A 618 -36.52 16.78 5.42
CA ASP A 618 -35.51 17.70 4.89
C ASP A 618 -36.01 18.41 3.64
N LEU A 619 -36.22 19.73 3.76
CA LEU A 619 -36.56 20.64 2.67
C LEU A 619 -35.38 21.54 2.25
N ALA A 620 -34.20 21.39 2.87
CA ALA A 620 -33.04 22.21 2.53
C ALA A 620 -32.46 21.85 1.15
N TYR A 621 -32.66 20.60 0.72
CA TYR A 621 -32.34 20.14 -0.62
C TYR A 621 -33.61 19.77 -1.38
N ALA A 622 -33.92 20.51 -2.46
CA ALA A 622 -35.14 20.31 -3.23
C ALA A 622 -35.29 18.90 -3.83
N GLY A 623 -34.19 18.18 -4.06
CA GLY A 623 -34.23 16.79 -4.56
C GLY A 623 -34.46 15.74 -3.47
N HIS A 624 -34.59 16.11 -2.20
CA HIS A 624 -34.78 15.16 -1.09
C HIS A 624 -36.20 14.58 -1.09
N LEU A 625 -37.19 15.46 -1.22
CA LEU A 625 -38.61 15.15 -1.27
C LEU A 625 -39.19 15.73 -2.55
N ILE A 626 -39.79 14.87 -3.39
CA ILE A 626 -40.30 15.27 -4.70
C ILE A 626 -41.74 14.82 -4.92
N ALA A 627 -42.52 15.61 -5.63
CA ALA A 627 -43.88 15.31 -6.05
C ALA A 627 -43.85 14.43 -7.32
N VAL A 628 -44.39 13.22 -7.20
CA VAL A 628 -44.36 12.18 -8.24
C VAL A 628 -45.72 11.50 -8.38
N GLU A 629 -45.94 10.82 -9.50
CA GLU A 629 -47.14 9.98 -9.68
C GLU A 629 -47.19 8.86 -8.63
N ASP A 630 -48.37 8.64 -8.04
CA ASP A 630 -48.62 7.65 -7.00
C ASP A 630 -48.23 6.20 -7.40
N ASN A 631 -48.61 5.74 -8.60
CA ASN A 631 -48.38 4.35 -9.02
C ASN A 631 -46.90 4.05 -9.22
N LEU A 632 -46.15 5.01 -9.78
CA LEU A 632 -44.71 4.87 -9.97
C LEU A 632 -43.97 4.93 -8.63
N ASN A 633 -44.41 5.80 -7.71
CA ASN A 633 -43.88 5.84 -6.35
C ASN A 633 -44.12 4.52 -5.59
N GLN A 634 -45.33 3.97 -5.69
CA GLN A 634 -45.67 2.67 -5.11
C GLN A 634 -44.85 1.53 -5.73
N SER A 635 -44.60 1.59 -7.04
CA SER A 635 -43.70 0.68 -7.76
C SER A 635 -42.25 0.83 -7.29
N LYS A 636 -41.74 2.03 -7.01
CA LYS A 636 -40.41 2.22 -6.44
C LYS A 636 -40.31 1.58 -5.05
N SER A 637 -41.29 1.82 -4.18
CA SER A 637 -41.33 1.30 -2.80
C SER A 637 -40.06 1.69 -2.01
N SER A 638 -39.28 0.71 -1.55
CA SER A 638 -38.02 0.92 -0.81
C SER A 638 -36.77 0.54 -1.60
N ARG A 639 -36.92 0.31 -2.91
CA ARG A 639 -35.86 -0.19 -3.78
C ARG A 639 -34.80 0.88 -4.05
N GLY A 640 -33.56 0.43 -4.20
CA GLY A 640 -32.47 1.25 -4.72
C GLY A 640 -32.45 1.28 -6.27
N PRO A 641 -31.62 2.15 -6.87
CA PRO A 641 -31.39 2.27 -8.32
C PRO A 641 -31.06 0.94 -9.01
N GLU A 642 -30.46 0.00 -8.30
CA GLU A 642 -30.12 -1.34 -8.77
C GLU A 642 -31.33 -2.26 -8.96
N GLU A 643 -32.44 -1.97 -8.30
CA GLU A 643 -33.69 -2.74 -8.35
C GLU A 643 -34.84 -2.00 -9.04
N TRP A 644 -34.82 -0.66 -9.06
CA TRP A 644 -35.83 0.16 -9.72
C TRP A 644 -35.21 1.47 -10.23
N LYS A 645 -35.58 1.86 -11.46
CA LYS A 645 -35.19 3.14 -12.08
C LYS A 645 -36.43 3.84 -12.62
N PRO A 646 -36.47 5.18 -12.64
CA PRO A 646 -37.54 5.91 -13.31
C PRO A 646 -37.72 5.46 -14.77
N PRO A 647 -38.95 5.20 -15.25
CA PRO A 647 -39.20 4.85 -16.65
C PRO A 647 -38.73 5.92 -17.64
N ALA A 648 -38.84 7.20 -17.26
CA ALA A 648 -38.31 8.31 -18.04
C ALA A 648 -36.77 8.38 -17.94
N THR A 649 -36.08 7.82 -18.94
CA THR A 649 -34.61 7.83 -18.99
C THR A 649 -34.01 9.23 -19.04
N SER A 650 -34.77 10.23 -19.54
CA SER A 650 -34.37 11.64 -19.51
C SER A 650 -34.17 12.20 -18.09
N TYR A 651 -34.70 11.53 -17.06
CA TYR A 651 -34.54 11.95 -15.67
C TYR A 651 -33.40 11.22 -14.94
N TRP A 652 -32.73 10.24 -15.58
CA TRP A 652 -31.72 9.41 -14.91
C TRP A 652 -30.53 10.19 -14.39
N CYS A 653 -30.00 11.14 -15.16
CA CYS A 653 -28.90 11.99 -14.73
C CYS A 653 -29.25 12.77 -13.44
N THR A 654 -30.43 13.40 -13.40
CA THR A 654 -30.91 14.14 -12.23
C THR A 654 -31.15 13.20 -11.05
N TYR A 655 -31.89 12.12 -11.25
CA TYR A 655 -32.18 11.12 -10.21
C TYR A 655 -30.91 10.60 -9.53
N ALA A 656 -29.91 10.20 -10.33
CA ALA A 656 -28.68 9.64 -9.78
C ALA A 656 -27.79 10.71 -9.11
N THR A 657 -27.83 11.95 -9.59
CA THR A 657 -27.15 13.08 -8.95
C THR A 657 -27.79 13.42 -7.60
N ASP A 658 -29.12 13.45 -7.53
CA ASP A 658 -29.87 13.72 -6.29
C ASP A 658 -29.68 12.59 -5.27
N TRP A 659 -29.77 11.34 -5.73
CA TRP A 659 -29.51 10.16 -4.90
C TRP A 659 -28.10 10.22 -4.27
N ALA A 660 -27.07 10.47 -5.08
CA ALA A 660 -25.70 10.58 -4.61
C ALA A 660 -25.52 11.76 -3.64
N THR A 661 -26.12 12.91 -3.95
CA THR A 661 -26.07 14.11 -3.10
C THR A 661 -26.68 13.84 -1.73
N ILE A 662 -27.84 13.19 -1.66
CA ILE A 662 -28.52 12.85 -0.40
C ILE A 662 -27.67 11.85 0.39
N LYS A 663 -27.17 10.79 -0.26
CA LYS A 663 -26.32 9.78 0.39
C LYS A 663 -25.07 10.41 1.00
N THR A 664 -24.37 11.26 0.26
CA THR A 664 -23.18 11.98 0.77
C THR A 664 -23.55 12.95 1.89
N THR A 665 -24.60 13.77 1.72
CA THR A 665 -25.02 14.78 2.72
C THR A 665 -25.35 14.16 4.06
N TRP A 666 -26.04 13.02 4.04
CA TRP A 666 -26.47 12.31 5.24
C TRP A 666 -25.49 11.22 5.69
N SER A 667 -24.30 11.14 5.09
CA SER A 667 -23.28 10.13 5.43
C SER A 667 -23.81 8.69 5.36
N LEU A 668 -24.65 8.41 4.38
CA LEU A 668 -25.19 7.08 4.08
C LEU A 668 -24.30 6.37 3.05
N THR A 669 -24.22 5.05 3.16
CA THR A 669 -23.47 4.22 2.22
C THR A 669 -24.30 3.83 0.99
N VAL A 670 -23.60 3.43 -0.08
CA VAL A 670 -24.18 2.73 -1.23
C VAL A 670 -23.58 1.34 -1.34
N THR A 671 -24.36 0.35 -1.79
CA THR A 671 -23.77 -0.95 -2.14
C THR A 671 -22.98 -0.87 -3.44
N SER A 672 -22.15 -1.88 -3.74
CA SER A 672 -21.50 -1.96 -5.05
C SER A 672 -22.50 -2.02 -6.20
N ALA A 673 -23.60 -2.77 -6.06
CA ALA A 673 -24.64 -2.85 -7.08
C ALA A 673 -25.39 -1.51 -7.28
N GLU A 674 -25.68 -0.81 -6.18
CA GLU A 674 -26.28 0.52 -6.18
C GLU A 674 -25.34 1.54 -6.85
N TYR A 675 -24.04 1.51 -6.53
CA TYR A 675 -23.02 2.34 -7.16
C TYR A 675 -22.96 2.11 -8.67
N ASP A 676 -22.96 0.86 -9.12
CA ASP A 676 -22.93 0.52 -10.55
C ASP A 676 -24.17 1.03 -11.28
N ALA A 677 -25.35 0.91 -10.67
CA ALA A 677 -26.59 1.44 -11.23
C ALA A 677 -26.61 2.97 -11.30
N LEU A 678 -26.09 3.66 -10.28
CA LEU A 678 -25.89 5.12 -10.32
C LEU A 678 -24.91 5.52 -11.41
N ALA A 679 -23.82 4.76 -11.60
CA ALA A 679 -22.85 5.03 -12.64
C ALA A 679 -23.44 4.89 -14.05
N GLU A 680 -24.26 3.87 -14.27
CA GLU A 680 -25.03 3.70 -15.51
C GLU A 680 -25.96 4.90 -15.76
N MET A 681 -26.68 5.34 -14.73
CA MET A 681 -27.61 6.47 -14.85
C MET A 681 -26.89 7.80 -15.09
N LEU A 682 -25.77 8.04 -14.42
CA LEU A 682 -24.95 9.25 -14.59
C LEU A 682 -24.23 9.30 -15.95
N ALA A 683 -24.10 8.18 -16.66
CA ALA A 683 -23.62 8.18 -18.04
C ALA A 683 -24.63 8.74 -19.05
N THR A 684 -25.86 9.07 -18.60
CA THR A 684 -26.86 9.81 -19.38
C THR A 684 -26.73 11.33 -19.23
N CYS A 685 -25.86 11.77 -18.32
CA CYS A 685 -25.29 13.11 -18.36
C CYS A 685 -24.26 13.19 -19.50
#